data_AF-A0AAD6D2D8-F1
#
_entry.id   AF-A0AAD6D2D8-F1
#
_cell.length_a   1.000
_cell.length_b   1.000
_cell.length_c   1.000
_cell.angle_alpha   90.00
_cell.angle_beta   90.00
_cell.angle_gamma   90.00
#
_symmetry.space_group_name_H-M   'P 1'
#
loop_
_entity.id
_entity.type
_entity.pdbx_description
1 polymer ?
#
loop_
_entity_poly.entity_id
_entity_poly.type
_entity_poly.pdbx_seq_one_letter_code
_entity_poly.pdbx_strand_id
1 'polypeptide(L)'
;MLTSSFLSLPLFTAAFAISGVITGSTARVINERQTYTHALVAKDAVGTSNTPVACDSAFYQLLSAAIHISDTRSQKIQLKANCGLSWNVTNAADVTSWFVNDGDMSAFTQDSSVAHAIAVDDKLLTIRLDALSITGFISNGPSTLTVRPPYGALKNAGQTVYKPTSTTVGKYIVPKLSIVSNITGSAYTHAKSTLKEMFGVDVTYNADTHAKLLLELPGLEDSKIGFDNATVTLADGDGYYTSEYILKSDKLTGSWINGGTTYSLQQGDMVINTGDYLIKDTDSGREWSCLGGDGRGNYIFNLEVAGITYNGLPVAAQTFRTHVYIYGYNYTSDALTKYGAGTTVQAVLEPLSKKVDNPPKRGNVPVYTWVGNGDKPNLADAQADDVYITWPAGTDASKIEADDVQIILSSEQGDRLALEASNDFVISTSSSETQIAITLQNWPFEPVYTKMTITVNGGNLKGTKQSAASLTKTYDIASVYVYLAQQGGGGTTIDGTVTAYSFYGLANLTQVSQIAEGANYTLGTTIDGMQKYYAETANGSGILVNTTTAADVYDGSGVEDMNVQLIGNTVYITTRVNATATEKVNGLPVTFTKTYAGGATLSPDAASPYLSGQPGYVLNKTSDSWIYHEKWAWQSSIAAGWGGIDIQPYTGKFEWSLAKGASQQFNSSAPSVTWNLIGNISNGTTISSNGNLTIANDETADSIAVVVHSTTDKSFNGKGTVNVAVTD
;
A
#
# COMPACT_ATOMS: atom_id res chain seq x y z
N MET A 1 -45.10 -40.82 11.24
CA MET A 1 -45.85 -39.65 10.72
C MET A 1 -45.02 -39.11 9.56
N LEU A 2 -45.20 -39.55 8.30
CA LEU A 2 -46.18 -39.04 7.31
C LEU A 2 -46.23 -37.50 7.36
N THR A 3 -45.84 -36.72 6.34
CA THR A 3 -46.20 -36.84 4.92
C THR A 3 -45.19 -36.17 3.96
N SER A 4 -45.13 -36.74 2.75
CA SER A 4 -44.58 -36.20 1.49
C SER A 4 -45.49 -35.13 0.88
N SER A 5 -44.95 -34.22 0.05
CA SER A 5 -45.70 -33.59 -1.06
C SER A 5 -44.75 -33.09 -2.16
N PHE A 6 -44.99 -33.60 -3.36
CA PHE A 6 -44.51 -33.16 -4.67
C PHE A 6 -45.06 -31.77 -5.04
N LEU A 7 -44.32 -30.99 -5.83
CA LEU A 7 -44.91 -30.17 -6.90
C LEU A 7 -43.90 -29.86 -8.00
N SER A 8 -44.39 -29.97 -9.23
CA SER A 8 -43.72 -29.98 -10.52
C SER A 8 -44.01 -28.69 -11.30
N LEU A 9 -42.98 -28.20 -12.01
CA LEU A 9 -42.95 -27.62 -13.39
C LEU A 9 -44.04 -26.62 -13.86
N PRO A 10 -43.69 -25.59 -14.68
CA PRO A 10 -43.49 -25.88 -16.11
C PRO A 10 -42.39 -25.11 -16.86
N LEU A 11 -41.86 -25.80 -17.87
CA LEU A 11 -41.17 -25.29 -19.06
C LEU A 11 -42.10 -24.36 -19.86
N PHE A 12 -41.55 -23.27 -20.40
CA PHE A 12 -42.09 -22.60 -21.58
C PHE A 12 -41.17 -22.82 -22.78
N THR A 13 -41.64 -23.67 -23.69
CA THR A 13 -41.21 -23.78 -25.09
C THR A 13 -41.93 -22.72 -25.92
N ALA A 14 -41.19 -21.89 -26.66
CA ALA A 14 -41.73 -21.09 -27.75
C ALA A 14 -41.17 -21.61 -29.08
N ALA A 15 -42.05 -22.22 -29.87
CA ALA A 15 -41.81 -22.60 -31.25
C ALA A 15 -42.06 -21.38 -32.16
N PHE A 16 -41.15 -21.13 -33.10
CA PHE A 16 -41.48 -20.45 -34.35
C PHE A 16 -40.91 -21.28 -35.49
N ALA A 17 -41.81 -21.87 -36.28
CA ALA A 17 -41.52 -22.51 -37.54
C ALA A 17 -42.10 -21.66 -38.66
N ILE A 18 -41.28 -21.23 -39.61
CA ILE A 18 -41.72 -21.02 -41.00
C ILE A 18 -40.68 -21.65 -41.93
N SER A 19 -41.22 -22.48 -42.81
CA SER A 19 -40.61 -23.37 -43.80
C SER A 19 -40.01 -22.61 -45.00
N GLY A 20 -39.02 -23.22 -45.66
CA GLY A 20 -38.54 -22.81 -46.98
C GLY A 20 -37.28 -23.53 -47.43
N VAL A 21 -37.40 -24.79 -47.84
CA VAL A 21 -36.38 -25.55 -48.58
C VAL A 21 -36.44 -25.17 -50.06
N ILE A 22 -35.29 -24.97 -50.72
CA ILE A 22 -34.88 -25.60 -52.01
C ILE A 22 -33.44 -25.20 -52.34
N THR A 23 -32.73 -26.20 -52.83
CA THR A 23 -31.32 -26.33 -53.23
C THR A 23 -30.98 -25.67 -54.58
N GLY A 24 -29.68 -25.48 -54.84
CA GLY A 24 -29.16 -25.67 -56.20
C GLY A 24 -28.46 -24.48 -56.87
N SER A 25 -27.14 -24.58 -56.94
CA SER A 25 -26.21 -23.85 -57.80
C SER A 25 -26.56 -23.85 -59.29
N THR A 26 -26.34 -22.75 -60.01
CA THR A 26 -25.61 -22.72 -61.30
C THR A 26 -25.33 -21.27 -61.75
N ALA A 27 -24.12 -21.07 -62.24
CA ALA A 27 -23.62 -19.84 -62.83
C ALA A 27 -24.24 -19.56 -64.21
N ARG A 28 -24.42 -18.27 -64.56
CA ARG A 28 -24.41 -17.83 -65.96
C ARG A 28 -23.98 -16.36 -66.09
N VAL A 29 -22.96 -16.18 -66.92
CA VAL A 29 -22.32 -14.95 -67.40
C VAL A 29 -23.18 -14.26 -68.45
N ILE A 30 -23.32 -12.92 -68.42
CA ILE A 30 -23.56 -12.06 -69.61
C ILE A 30 -22.88 -10.67 -69.46
N ASN A 31 -21.84 -10.49 -70.28
CA ASN A 31 -21.24 -9.34 -71.00
C ASN A 31 -21.51 -7.83 -70.71
N GLU A 32 -20.36 -7.12 -70.64
CA GLU A 32 -19.87 -5.96 -71.42
C GLU A 32 -20.73 -4.70 -71.67
N ARG A 33 -20.18 -3.52 -71.33
CA ARG A 33 -19.58 -2.58 -72.33
C ARG A 33 -18.87 -1.37 -71.72
N GLN A 34 -17.81 -0.98 -72.43
CA GLN A 34 -16.85 0.10 -72.21
C GLN A 34 -17.41 1.51 -72.42
N THR A 35 -16.74 2.51 -71.84
CA THR A 35 -16.70 3.89 -72.36
C THR A 35 -15.25 4.37 -72.48
N TYR A 36 -14.95 4.94 -73.64
CA TYR A 36 -13.66 5.46 -74.10
C TYR A 36 -13.25 6.75 -73.39
N THR A 37 -11.94 7.02 -73.28
CA THR A 37 -11.43 8.40 -73.28
C THR A 37 -10.11 8.46 -74.05
N HIS A 38 -10.06 9.35 -75.05
CA HIS A 38 -8.94 9.59 -75.94
C HIS A 38 -7.74 10.21 -75.20
N ALA A 39 -6.55 9.80 -75.64
CA ALA A 39 -5.28 10.44 -75.33
C ALA A 39 -5.12 11.80 -76.03
N LEU A 40 -4.54 12.76 -75.33
CA LEU A 40 -3.83 13.90 -75.90
C LEU A 40 -2.42 13.91 -75.32
N VAL A 41 -1.45 13.92 -76.23
CA VAL A 41 -0.01 13.83 -75.99
C VAL A 41 0.54 15.15 -75.45
N ALA A 42 1.31 15.10 -74.37
CA ALA A 42 2.25 16.15 -73.98
C ALA A 42 3.60 15.54 -73.60
N LYS A 43 4.51 15.61 -74.58
CA LYS A 43 5.96 15.84 -74.57
C LYS A 43 6.77 15.57 -73.28
N ASP A 44 7.85 14.82 -73.48
CA ASP A 44 8.97 14.49 -72.59
C ASP A 44 9.30 15.49 -71.48
N ALA A 45 9.34 14.98 -70.25
CA ALA A 45 10.30 15.40 -69.23
C ALA A 45 10.76 14.16 -68.46
N VAL A 46 12.02 13.79 -68.65
CA VAL A 46 12.73 12.82 -67.81
C VAL A 46 12.77 13.40 -66.39
N GLY A 47 12.02 12.78 -65.48
CA GLY A 47 12.06 13.04 -64.05
C GLY A 47 11.72 11.73 -63.34
N THR A 48 12.73 11.10 -62.74
CA THR A 48 12.57 9.92 -61.88
C THR A 48 11.74 10.30 -60.66
N SER A 49 10.42 10.15 -60.73
CA SER A 49 9.58 10.14 -59.53
C SER A 49 9.47 8.71 -59.01
N ASN A 50 10.32 8.36 -58.05
CA ASN A 50 10.05 7.27 -57.12
C ASN A 50 8.86 7.69 -56.24
N THR A 51 7.64 7.56 -56.75
CA THR A 51 6.44 7.60 -55.90
C THR A 51 6.34 6.24 -55.21
N PRO A 52 6.42 6.16 -53.87
CA PRO A 52 6.22 4.91 -53.17
C PRO A 52 4.80 4.41 -53.43
N VAL A 53 4.66 3.17 -53.88
CA VAL A 53 3.37 2.48 -53.98
C VAL A 53 2.71 2.53 -52.60
N ALA A 54 1.52 3.12 -52.52
CA ALA A 54 0.71 3.10 -51.30
C ALA A 54 0.39 1.65 -50.95
N CYS A 55 0.76 1.23 -49.73
CA CYS A 55 0.54 -0.11 -49.22
C CYS A 55 -0.79 -0.13 -48.47
N ASP A 56 -1.84 -0.66 -49.11
CA ASP A 56 -3.17 -0.83 -48.51
C ASP A 56 -3.30 -2.12 -47.66
N SER A 57 -2.18 -2.80 -47.37
CA SER A 57 -2.13 -4.10 -46.67
C SER A 57 -1.17 -4.08 -45.46
N ALA A 58 -1.29 -5.05 -44.54
CA ALA A 58 -0.38 -5.19 -43.41
C ALA A 58 1.09 -5.30 -43.86
N PHE A 59 2.00 -4.55 -43.22
CA PHE A 59 3.43 -4.45 -43.60
C PHE A 59 4.20 -5.78 -43.58
N TYR A 60 3.68 -6.77 -42.86
CA TYR A 60 4.16 -8.14 -42.83
C TYR A 60 2.99 -9.07 -42.50
N GLN A 61 3.18 -10.37 -42.70
CA GLN A 61 2.16 -11.39 -42.42
C GLN A 61 2.78 -12.66 -41.84
N LEU A 62 2.00 -13.36 -41.01
CA LEU A 62 2.34 -14.69 -40.52
C LEU A 62 2.27 -15.70 -41.68
N LEU A 63 3.34 -16.47 -41.86
CA LEU A 63 3.44 -17.53 -42.87
C LEU A 63 3.39 -18.94 -42.24
N SER A 64 3.88 -19.09 -41.02
CA SER A 64 3.79 -20.34 -40.27
C SER A 64 2.37 -20.57 -39.72
N ALA A 65 2.10 -21.78 -39.23
CA ALA A 65 0.92 -22.01 -38.39
C ALA A 65 0.99 -21.13 -37.13
N ALA A 66 -0.18 -20.78 -36.59
CA ALA A 66 -0.28 -20.10 -35.31
C ALA A 66 0.35 -20.97 -34.21
N ILE A 67 1.15 -20.36 -33.34
CA ILE A 67 1.81 -21.10 -32.26
C ILE A 67 0.90 -21.26 -31.04
N HIS A 68 1.10 -22.33 -30.29
CA HIS A 68 0.39 -22.63 -29.05
C HIS A 68 1.40 -22.98 -27.96
N ILE A 69 1.66 -22.03 -27.07
CA ILE A 69 2.56 -22.22 -25.93
C ILE A 69 1.75 -22.83 -24.78
N SER A 70 1.79 -24.15 -24.66
CA SER A 70 1.10 -24.91 -23.59
C SER A 70 2.04 -25.78 -22.76
N ASP A 71 3.34 -25.78 -23.12
CA ASP A 71 4.44 -26.45 -22.45
C ASP A 71 5.75 -25.73 -22.78
N THR A 72 6.87 -26.27 -22.32
CA THR A 72 8.22 -25.70 -22.45
C THR A 72 8.90 -25.97 -23.80
N ARG A 73 8.23 -26.58 -24.79
CA ARG A 73 8.86 -26.88 -26.09
C ARG A 73 9.06 -25.61 -26.91
N SER A 74 10.22 -25.51 -27.57
CA SER A 74 10.48 -24.39 -28.48
C SER A 74 9.52 -24.42 -29.70
N GLN A 75 9.11 -23.24 -30.15
CA GLN A 75 8.23 -23.01 -31.29
C GLN A 75 8.95 -22.18 -32.38
N LYS A 76 8.47 -22.25 -33.62
CA LYS A 76 9.00 -21.47 -34.74
C LYS A 76 7.90 -20.62 -35.38
N ILE A 77 8.23 -19.36 -35.63
CA ILE A 77 7.35 -18.38 -36.27
C ILE A 77 8.03 -17.89 -37.53
N GLN A 78 7.29 -17.82 -38.63
CA GLN A 78 7.79 -17.26 -39.89
C GLN A 78 6.97 -16.05 -40.28
N LEU A 79 7.63 -14.90 -40.42
CA LEU A 79 7.02 -13.63 -40.81
C LEU A 79 7.55 -13.20 -42.18
N LYS A 80 6.63 -12.99 -43.12
CA LYS A 80 6.94 -12.51 -44.47
C LYS A 80 6.73 -11.00 -44.53
N ALA A 81 7.74 -10.25 -44.97
CA ALA A 81 7.61 -8.83 -45.23
C ALA A 81 6.78 -8.60 -46.53
N ASN A 82 5.87 -7.62 -46.49
CA ASN A 82 5.00 -7.27 -47.61
C ASN A 82 5.43 -5.93 -48.25
N CYS A 83 4.76 -5.52 -49.34
CA CYS A 83 4.90 -4.17 -49.92
C CYS A 83 6.33 -3.73 -50.26
N GLY A 84 7.18 -4.67 -50.71
CA GLY A 84 8.58 -4.37 -51.05
C GLY A 84 9.50 -4.17 -49.85
N LEU A 85 9.00 -4.26 -48.62
CA LEU A 85 9.79 -4.14 -47.38
C LEU A 85 10.72 -5.32 -47.19
N SER A 86 11.80 -5.09 -46.45
CA SER A 86 12.76 -6.09 -46.03
C SER A 86 13.05 -6.02 -44.54
N TRP A 87 13.31 -7.17 -43.92
CA TRP A 87 13.69 -7.26 -42.52
C TRP A 87 15.09 -6.70 -42.29
N ASN A 88 15.24 -5.82 -41.31
CA ASN A 88 16.51 -5.29 -40.85
C ASN A 88 16.79 -5.80 -39.44
N VAL A 89 17.11 -7.09 -39.36
CA VAL A 89 17.33 -7.84 -38.11
C VAL A 89 18.56 -8.70 -38.32
N THR A 90 19.49 -8.71 -37.36
CA THR A 90 20.65 -9.59 -37.47
C THR A 90 20.28 -11.01 -37.09
N ASN A 91 20.97 -12.00 -37.66
CA ASN A 91 20.83 -13.38 -37.20
C ASN A 91 21.22 -13.47 -35.71
N ALA A 92 20.51 -14.32 -34.96
CA ALA A 92 20.60 -14.43 -33.50
C ALA A 92 20.19 -13.17 -32.70
N ALA A 93 19.61 -12.14 -33.33
CA ALA A 93 19.06 -11.01 -32.58
C ALA A 93 17.97 -11.47 -31.62
N ASP A 94 18.02 -10.94 -30.40
CA ASP A 94 16.94 -11.09 -29.43
C ASP A 94 15.74 -10.24 -29.87
N VAL A 95 14.59 -10.89 -29.97
CA VAL A 95 13.32 -10.29 -30.39
C VAL A 95 12.23 -10.55 -29.36
N THR A 96 12.60 -10.88 -28.12
CA THR A 96 11.67 -11.18 -27.02
C THR A 96 10.73 -10.02 -26.74
N SER A 97 11.26 -8.79 -26.68
CA SER A 97 10.49 -7.55 -26.49
C SER A 97 9.50 -7.23 -27.61
N TRP A 98 9.51 -7.98 -28.72
CA TRP A 98 8.54 -7.80 -29.81
C TRP A 98 7.21 -8.47 -29.48
N PHE A 99 7.18 -9.40 -28.53
CA PHE A 99 5.98 -10.17 -28.21
C PHE A 99 5.10 -9.41 -27.23
N VAL A 100 3.85 -9.19 -27.63
CA VAL A 100 2.83 -8.48 -26.85
C VAL A 100 1.56 -9.32 -26.74
N ASN A 101 0.77 -9.06 -25.69
CA ASN A 101 -0.53 -9.67 -25.48
C ASN A 101 -1.66 -8.87 -26.18
N ASP A 102 -2.92 -9.26 -25.96
CA ASP A 102 -4.12 -8.60 -26.50
C ASP A 102 -4.24 -7.10 -26.09
N GLY A 103 -3.62 -6.71 -24.99
CA GLY A 103 -3.60 -5.33 -24.48
C GLY A 103 -2.42 -4.49 -24.96
N ASP A 104 -1.65 -4.97 -25.96
CA ASP A 104 -0.46 -4.30 -26.49
C ASP A 104 0.68 -4.11 -25.43
N MET A 105 0.59 -4.82 -24.31
CA MET A 105 1.61 -4.93 -23.27
C MET A 105 2.57 -6.08 -23.58
N SER A 106 3.79 -6.05 -23.03
CA SER A 106 4.72 -7.18 -23.14
C SER A 106 4.03 -8.49 -22.79
N ALA A 107 4.29 -9.56 -23.54
CA ALA A 107 3.73 -10.87 -23.24
C ALA A 107 4.44 -11.52 -22.03
N PHE A 108 5.72 -11.21 -21.86
CA PHE A 108 6.59 -11.80 -20.84
C PHE A 108 7.07 -10.73 -19.85
N THR A 109 7.36 -11.18 -18.62
CA THR A 109 7.98 -10.36 -17.56
C THR A 109 9.41 -9.93 -17.90
N GLN A 110 10.11 -10.76 -18.67
CA GLN A 110 11.43 -10.49 -19.23
C GLN A 110 11.35 -9.87 -20.64
N ASP A 111 12.36 -9.10 -21.03
CA ASP A 111 12.45 -8.44 -22.33
C ASP A 111 13.45 -9.10 -23.30
N SER A 112 14.09 -10.18 -22.85
CA SER A 112 15.18 -10.89 -23.53
C SER A 112 15.15 -12.41 -23.29
N SER A 113 16.04 -13.14 -23.96
CA SER A 113 16.33 -14.58 -23.90
C SER A 113 15.24 -15.57 -24.33
N VAL A 114 13.99 -15.15 -24.53
CA VAL A 114 12.89 -16.06 -24.90
C VAL A 114 12.83 -16.30 -26.41
N ALA A 115 12.99 -15.26 -27.22
CA ALA A 115 12.80 -15.34 -28.67
C ALA A 115 13.98 -14.76 -29.44
N HIS A 116 14.48 -15.50 -30.42
CA HIS A 116 15.64 -15.14 -31.22
C HIS A 116 15.35 -15.28 -32.71
N ALA A 117 15.85 -14.35 -33.52
CA ALA A 117 15.90 -14.50 -34.98
C ALA A 117 16.90 -15.61 -35.34
N ILE A 118 16.50 -16.62 -36.12
CA ILE A 118 17.37 -17.76 -36.49
C ILE A 118 17.57 -17.94 -38.00
N ALA A 119 16.77 -17.28 -38.82
CA ALA A 119 17.00 -17.17 -40.26
C ALA A 119 16.42 -15.83 -40.72
N VAL A 120 17.26 -15.02 -41.37
CA VAL A 120 16.87 -13.73 -41.93
C VAL A 120 17.22 -13.75 -43.40
N ASP A 121 16.22 -13.92 -44.25
CA ASP A 121 16.26 -13.46 -45.64
C ASP A 121 15.63 -12.07 -45.66
N ASP A 122 16.00 -11.24 -46.65
CA ASP A 122 15.47 -9.89 -46.82
C ASP A 122 13.94 -9.90 -46.76
N LYS A 123 13.26 -10.96 -47.24
CA LYS A 123 11.78 -11.06 -47.22
C LYS A 123 11.19 -11.95 -46.14
N LEU A 124 11.98 -12.76 -45.45
CA LEU A 124 11.49 -13.77 -44.51
C LEU A 124 12.30 -13.76 -43.21
N LEU A 125 11.61 -13.51 -42.10
CA LEU A 125 12.16 -13.62 -40.75
C LEU A 125 11.63 -14.89 -40.10
N THR A 126 12.54 -15.77 -39.67
CA THR A 126 12.20 -16.91 -38.80
C THR A 126 12.64 -16.61 -37.37
N ILE A 127 11.69 -16.65 -36.44
CA ILE A 127 11.91 -16.49 -35.01
C ILE A 127 11.78 -17.86 -34.35
N ARG A 128 12.77 -18.25 -33.54
CA ARG A 128 12.67 -19.35 -32.58
C ARG A 128 12.23 -18.76 -31.25
N LEU A 129 11.11 -19.22 -30.73
CA LEU A 129 10.65 -18.94 -29.37
C LEU A 129 10.96 -20.16 -28.51
N ASP A 130 11.75 -19.99 -27.47
CA ASP A 130 12.11 -21.05 -26.53
C ASP A 130 11.28 -20.95 -25.25
N ALA A 131 10.21 -21.75 -25.18
CA ALA A 131 9.26 -21.66 -24.07
C ALA A 131 9.86 -22.08 -22.71
N LEU A 132 10.91 -22.91 -22.71
CA LEU A 132 11.66 -23.25 -21.51
C LEU A 132 12.38 -22.04 -20.89
N SER A 133 12.71 -21.04 -21.71
CA SER A 133 13.40 -19.82 -21.27
C SER A 133 12.44 -18.76 -20.71
N ILE A 134 11.12 -19.01 -20.69
CA ILE A 134 10.11 -18.10 -20.12
C ILE A 134 10.18 -18.16 -18.59
N THR A 135 10.44 -17.03 -17.93
CA THR A 135 10.49 -16.92 -16.47
C THR A 135 9.19 -16.33 -15.90
N GLY A 136 8.37 -15.66 -16.71
CA GLY A 136 7.03 -15.24 -16.31
C GLY A 136 6.22 -14.60 -17.44
N PHE A 137 4.89 -14.70 -17.36
CA PHE A 137 3.94 -13.96 -18.20
C PHE A 137 3.43 -12.71 -17.47
N ILE A 138 3.09 -11.66 -18.22
CA ILE A 138 2.53 -10.43 -17.62
C ILE A 138 1.13 -10.64 -17.03
N SER A 139 0.36 -11.57 -17.57
CA SER A 139 -0.99 -11.87 -17.08
C SER A 139 -1.26 -13.36 -17.00
N ASN A 140 -2.06 -13.71 -15.99
CA ASN A 140 -2.61 -15.05 -15.82
C ASN A 140 -3.75 -15.34 -16.79
N GLY A 141 -3.94 -16.62 -17.11
CA GLY A 141 -4.95 -17.09 -18.06
C GLY A 141 -4.46 -17.12 -19.53
N PRO A 142 -5.21 -17.79 -20.42
CA PRO A 142 -4.87 -17.81 -21.84
C PRO A 142 -5.01 -16.43 -22.48
N SER A 143 -4.03 -16.02 -23.29
CA SER A 143 -4.10 -14.77 -24.08
C SER A 143 -3.47 -14.96 -25.45
N THR A 144 -3.92 -14.15 -26.40
CA THR A 144 -3.32 -14.07 -27.73
C THR A 144 -1.90 -13.56 -27.63
N LEU A 145 -1.06 -14.09 -28.49
CA LEU A 145 0.31 -13.68 -28.65
C LEU A 145 0.47 -12.98 -30.00
N THR A 146 1.01 -11.78 -29.96
CA THR A 146 1.13 -10.89 -31.11
C THR A 146 2.57 -10.42 -31.21
N VAL A 147 3.10 -10.29 -32.42
CA VAL A 147 4.43 -9.70 -32.66
C VAL A 147 4.25 -8.24 -33.06
N ARG A 148 5.00 -7.34 -32.44
CA ARG A 148 5.06 -5.91 -32.73
C ARG A 148 6.53 -5.49 -32.86
N PRO A 149 7.10 -5.56 -34.08
CA PRO A 149 8.48 -5.17 -34.29
C PRO A 149 8.70 -3.67 -33.98
N PRO A 150 9.85 -3.28 -33.42
CA PRO A 150 10.16 -1.89 -33.13
C PRO A 150 10.35 -1.08 -34.42
N TYR A 151 10.35 0.24 -34.27
CA TYR A 151 10.66 1.15 -35.37
C TYR A 151 12.05 0.82 -35.96
N GLY A 152 12.12 0.67 -37.28
CA GLY A 152 13.37 0.33 -37.98
C GLY A 152 13.64 -1.17 -38.20
N ALA A 153 12.79 -2.06 -37.65
CA ALA A 153 12.89 -3.50 -37.91
C ALA A 153 12.51 -3.89 -39.36
N LEU A 154 11.73 -3.06 -40.05
CA LEU A 154 11.40 -3.17 -41.47
C LEU A 154 11.90 -1.94 -42.23
N LYS A 155 12.48 -2.15 -43.42
CA LYS A 155 13.02 -1.09 -44.30
C LYS A 155 12.55 -1.28 -45.74
N ASN A 156 12.40 -0.19 -46.49
CA ASN A 156 12.26 -0.23 -47.95
C ASN A 156 13.60 0.06 -48.63
N ALA A 157 13.80 -0.43 -49.85
CA ALA A 157 14.93 -0.05 -50.69
C ALA A 157 14.79 1.43 -51.11
N GLY A 158 15.39 2.34 -50.34
CA GLY A 158 15.48 3.76 -50.70
C GLY A 158 14.64 4.76 -49.89
N GLN A 159 14.60 4.66 -48.55
CA GLN A 159 14.12 5.70 -47.62
C GLN A 159 12.59 5.81 -47.44
N THR A 160 12.01 4.90 -46.65
CA THR A 160 11.00 5.26 -45.65
C THR A 160 11.01 4.18 -44.56
N VAL A 161 11.11 4.59 -43.29
CA VAL A 161 11.05 3.67 -42.14
C VAL A 161 9.60 3.65 -41.64
N TYR A 162 8.99 2.47 -41.64
CA TYR A 162 7.60 2.28 -41.27
C TYR A 162 7.47 1.98 -39.78
N LYS A 163 6.41 2.48 -39.15
CA LYS A 163 5.99 2.06 -37.81
C LYS A 163 5.12 0.80 -37.95
N PRO A 164 5.61 -0.39 -37.61
CA PRO A 164 4.87 -1.63 -37.84
C PRO A 164 3.62 -1.69 -36.93
N THR A 165 2.50 -2.16 -37.47
CA THR A 165 1.36 -2.60 -36.66
C THR A 165 1.65 -3.97 -36.08
N SER A 166 0.90 -4.37 -35.07
CA SER A 166 1.03 -5.69 -34.45
C SER A 166 0.33 -6.76 -35.30
N THR A 167 0.82 -8.00 -35.29
CA THR A 167 0.21 -9.15 -36.01
C THR A 167 0.12 -10.35 -35.07
N THR A 168 -1.07 -10.94 -34.94
CA THR A 168 -1.30 -12.14 -34.13
C THR A 168 -0.50 -13.32 -34.68
N VAL A 169 0.31 -13.95 -33.84
CA VAL A 169 1.15 -15.10 -34.19
C VAL A 169 0.75 -16.39 -33.49
N GLY A 170 -0.10 -16.31 -32.47
CA GLY A 170 -0.53 -17.48 -31.71
C GLY A 170 -1.19 -17.13 -30.39
N LYS A 171 -1.02 -18.00 -29.40
CA LYS A 171 -1.46 -17.80 -28.02
C LYS A 171 -0.59 -18.57 -27.04
N TYR A 172 -0.59 -18.14 -25.78
CA TYR A 172 -0.13 -18.95 -24.67
C TYR A 172 -1.32 -19.46 -23.85
N ILE A 173 -1.16 -20.63 -23.22
CA ILE A 173 -2.18 -21.35 -22.49
C ILE A 173 -1.63 -21.68 -21.10
N VAL A 174 -1.80 -20.73 -20.18
CA VAL A 174 -1.54 -20.91 -18.75
C VAL A 174 -2.84 -20.73 -17.99
N PRO A 175 -3.03 -21.39 -16.84
CA PRO A 175 -4.23 -21.22 -16.03
C PRO A 175 -4.34 -19.79 -15.51
N LYS A 176 -5.57 -19.35 -15.26
CA LYS A 176 -5.82 -18.13 -14.50
C LYS A 176 -5.72 -18.46 -13.01
N LEU A 177 -4.86 -17.77 -12.26
CA LEU A 177 -4.85 -17.83 -10.81
C LEU A 177 -5.81 -16.80 -10.24
N SER A 178 -6.77 -17.27 -9.45
CA SER A 178 -7.73 -16.45 -8.70
C SER A 178 -7.54 -16.75 -7.20
N ILE A 179 -7.48 -15.72 -6.36
CA ILE A 179 -7.31 -15.88 -4.91
C ILE A 179 -8.44 -15.18 -4.17
N VAL A 180 -9.07 -15.88 -3.25
CA VAL A 180 -10.04 -15.31 -2.30
C VAL A 180 -9.51 -15.53 -0.90
N SER A 181 -9.22 -14.46 -0.17
CA SER A 181 -8.66 -14.51 1.19
C SER A 181 -9.65 -14.02 2.23
N ASN A 182 -9.72 -14.74 3.34
CA ASN A 182 -10.36 -14.28 4.57
C ASN A 182 -9.44 -14.44 5.80
N ILE A 183 -8.11 -14.47 5.59
CA ILE A 183 -7.13 -14.65 6.67
C ILE A 183 -7.25 -13.50 7.66
N THR A 184 -7.73 -13.80 8.87
CA THR A 184 -7.81 -12.84 9.97
C THR A 184 -7.02 -13.34 11.19
N GLY A 185 -6.09 -12.51 11.64
CA GLY A 185 -5.30 -12.70 12.85
C GLY A 185 -5.65 -11.67 13.90
N SER A 186 -5.38 -11.98 15.17
CA SER A 186 -5.46 -10.99 16.23
C SER A 186 -4.45 -11.22 17.34
N ALA A 187 -4.06 -10.13 18.02
CA ALA A 187 -3.25 -10.20 19.23
C ALA A 187 -3.74 -9.16 20.24
N TYR A 188 -3.69 -9.53 21.52
CA TYR A 188 -4.00 -8.64 22.62
C TYR A 188 -2.72 -8.12 23.27
N THR A 189 -2.47 -6.82 23.24
CA THR A 189 -1.26 -6.20 23.81
C THR A 189 -1.37 -5.95 25.32
N HIS A 190 -2.40 -6.44 26.01
CA HIS A 190 -2.56 -6.20 27.46
C HIS A 190 -2.55 -4.72 27.85
N ALA A 191 -3.00 -3.86 26.94
CA ALA A 191 -3.11 -2.42 27.16
C ALA A 191 -1.78 -1.72 27.51
N LYS A 192 -0.65 -2.37 27.19
CA LYS A 192 0.70 -1.83 27.33
C LYS A 192 1.64 -2.39 26.27
N SER A 193 2.42 -1.47 25.73
CA SER A 193 3.41 -1.70 24.70
C SER A 193 4.58 -2.62 25.10
N THR A 194 4.79 -2.84 26.39
CA THR A 194 6.13 -3.19 26.87
C THR A 194 6.21 -4.50 27.65
N LEU A 195 5.08 -5.19 27.78
CA LEU A 195 4.98 -6.50 28.44
C LEU A 195 4.81 -7.67 27.45
N LYS A 196 4.78 -7.38 26.14
CA LYS A 196 4.54 -8.38 25.09
C LYS A 196 5.54 -9.54 25.12
N GLU A 197 6.83 -9.25 25.29
CA GLU A 197 7.87 -10.28 25.33
C GLU A 197 7.82 -11.11 26.62
N MET A 198 7.49 -10.48 27.76
CA MET A 198 7.27 -11.19 29.02
C MET A 198 6.10 -12.17 28.94
N PHE A 199 5.06 -11.83 28.18
CA PHE A 199 3.84 -12.63 28.07
C PHE A 199 3.81 -13.57 26.86
N GLY A 200 4.83 -13.55 26.00
CA GLY A 200 4.90 -14.41 24.80
C GLY A 200 3.73 -14.21 23.84
N VAL A 201 3.27 -12.96 23.68
CA VAL A 201 2.07 -12.68 22.87
C VAL A 201 2.41 -12.69 21.38
N ASP A 202 1.90 -13.71 20.71
CA ASP A 202 1.91 -13.84 19.26
C ASP A 202 0.53 -13.54 18.64
N VAL A 203 0.54 -13.13 17.36
CA VAL A 203 -0.69 -13.07 16.57
C VAL A 203 -1.26 -14.48 16.45
N THR A 204 -2.52 -14.64 16.84
CA THR A 204 -3.27 -15.88 16.70
C THR A 204 -4.27 -15.76 15.56
N TYR A 205 -4.38 -16.78 14.73
CA TYR A 205 -5.29 -16.82 13.58
C TYR A 205 -6.48 -17.72 13.86
N ASN A 206 -7.66 -17.32 13.36
CA ASN A 206 -8.86 -18.14 13.51
C ASN A 206 -8.74 -19.40 12.65
N ALA A 207 -9.13 -20.56 13.20
CA ALA A 207 -8.99 -21.86 12.54
C ALA A 207 -9.69 -21.96 11.17
N ASP A 208 -10.77 -21.19 10.97
CA ASP A 208 -11.56 -21.20 9.72
C ASP A 208 -11.04 -20.20 8.67
N THR A 209 -9.93 -19.50 8.93
CA THR A 209 -9.41 -18.45 8.05
C THR A 209 -8.27 -18.94 7.17
N HIS A 210 -8.36 -18.66 5.88
CA HIS A 210 -7.43 -19.14 4.85
C HIS A 210 -7.57 -18.31 3.56
N ALA A 211 -6.54 -18.36 2.72
CA ALA A 211 -6.62 -17.96 1.32
C ALA A 211 -6.93 -19.21 0.49
N LYS A 212 -8.00 -19.15 -0.33
CA LYS A 212 -8.30 -20.14 -1.35
C LYS A 212 -7.65 -19.71 -2.66
N LEU A 213 -6.73 -20.53 -3.15
CA LEU A 213 -6.06 -20.34 -4.43
C LEU A 213 -6.71 -21.29 -5.44
N LEU A 214 -7.14 -20.76 -6.58
CA LEU A 214 -7.79 -21.53 -7.64
C LEU A 214 -7.12 -21.25 -8.99
N LEU A 215 -6.63 -22.32 -9.62
CA LEU A 215 -6.18 -22.32 -11.01
C LEU A 215 -7.34 -22.72 -11.91
N GLU A 216 -7.68 -21.83 -12.85
CA GLU A 216 -8.81 -22.01 -13.76
C GLU A 216 -8.28 -22.21 -15.19
N LEU A 217 -8.48 -23.41 -15.73
CA LEU A 217 -8.23 -23.72 -17.14
C LEU A 217 -9.16 -24.87 -17.59
N PRO A 218 -9.80 -24.79 -18.76
CA PRO A 218 -10.58 -25.91 -19.28
C PRO A 218 -9.72 -27.16 -19.44
N GLY A 219 -10.15 -28.28 -18.84
CA GLY A 219 -9.39 -29.54 -18.87
C GLY A 219 -8.09 -29.49 -18.04
N LEU A 220 -8.04 -28.66 -17.00
CA LEU A 220 -6.93 -28.62 -16.07
C LEU A 220 -6.68 -30.00 -15.44
N GLU A 221 -5.41 -30.38 -15.36
CA GLU A 221 -4.95 -31.61 -14.72
C GLU A 221 -4.02 -31.24 -13.56
N ASP A 222 -4.35 -31.67 -12.33
CA ASP A 222 -3.56 -31.34 -11.14
C ASP A 222 -2.12 -31.86 -11.22
N SER A 223 -1.89 -32.98 -11.93
CA SER A 223 -0.56 -33.57 -12.14
C SER A 223 0.40 -32.68 -12.94
N LYS A 224 -0.12 -31.65 -13.61
CA LYS A 224 0.68 -30.66 -14.36
C LYS A 224 0.99 -29.42 -13.52
N ILE A 225 0.44 -29.28 -12.32
CA ILE A 225 0.73 -28.16 -11.43
C ILE A 225 2.05 -28.44 -10.69
N GLY A 226 3.04 -27.60 -10.90
CA GLY A 226 4.30 -27.63 -10.13
C GLY A 226 4.31 -26.50 -9.10
N PHE A 227 4.56 -26.83 -7.84
CA PHE A 227 4.52 -25.85 -6.74
C PHE A 227 5.62 -26.10 -5.67
N ASP A 228 6.58 -26.99 -5.93
CA ASP A 228 7.67 -27.28 -4.97
C ASP A 228 8.54 -26.04 -4.67
N ASN A 229 8.60 -25.11 -5.61
CA ASN A 229 9.30 -23.83 -5.48
C ASN A 229 8.34 -22.66 -5.21
N ALA A 230 7.06 -22.94 -4.93
CA ALA A 230 6.08 -21.89 -4.70
C ALA A 230 6.27 -21.27 -3.31
N THR A 231 6.41 -19.96 -3.28
CA THR A 231 6.64 -19.17 -2.07
C THR A 231 5.45 -18.28 -1.77
N VAL A 232 5.27 -17.97 -0.50
CA VAL A 232 4.42 -16.87 -0.05
C VAL A 232 5.31 -15.85 0.65
N THR A 233 5.25 -14.59 0.23
CA THR A 233 6.11 -13.54 0.79
C THR A 233 5.28 -12.34 1.20
N LEU A 234 5.78 -11.56 2.17
CA LEU A 234 5.20 -10.26 2.48
C LEU A 234 5.57 -9.28 1.37
N ALA A 235 4.57 -8.70 0.71
CA ALA A 235 4.72 -7.75 -0.38
C ALA A 235 4.51 -6.31 0.13
N ASP A 236 4.91 -5.33 -0.67
CA ASP A 236 4.71 -3.92 -0.34
C ASP A 236 3.22 -3.58 -0.21
N GLY A 237 2.91 -2.67 0.70
CA GLY A 237 1.55 -2.20 0.96
C GLY A 237 1.53 -0.88 1.70
N ASP A 238 0.32 -0.40 1.95
CA ASP A 238 0.11 0.87 2.61
C ASP A 238 0.29 0.72 4.13
N GLY A 239 0.92 1.72 4.74
CA GLY A 239 1.03 1.82 6.19
C GLY A 239 2.07 0.92 6.86
N TYR A 240 2.85 0.13 6.12
CA TYR A 240 3.98 -0.66 6.65
C TYR A 240 5.13 -0.78 5.64
N TYR A 241 6.31 -1.17 6.12
CA TYR A 241 7.41 -1.67 5.30
C TYR A 241 7.61 -3.17 5.56
N THR A 242 7.90 -3.92 4.49
CA THR A 242 8.11 -5.37 4.57
C THR A 242 9.24 -5.76 5.53
N SER A 243 10.26 -4.90 5.66
CA SER A 243 11.38 -5.09 6.60
C SER A 243 10.98 -5.03 8.08
N GLU A 244 9.80 -4.48 8.40
CA GLU A 244 9.31 -4.38 9.77
C GLU A 244 8.74 -5.70 10.29
N TYR A 245 8.53 -6.69 9.42
CA TYR A 245 7.85 -7.93 9.75
C TYR A 245 8.60 -9.14 9.18
N ILE A 246 8.38 -10.28 9.81
CA ILE A 246 8.87 -11.58 9.37
C ILE A 246 7.65 -12.48 9.17
N LEU A 247 7.48 -12.96 7.94
CA LEU A 247 6.57 -14.04 7.60
C LEU A 247 7.32 -15.37 7.66
N LYS A 248 6.97 -16.23 8.62
CA LYS A 248 7.58 -17.57 8.78
C LYS A 248 6.91 -18.64 7.90
N SER A 249 5.62 -18.48 7.60
CA SER A 249 4.90 -19.37 6.67
C SER A 249 5.18 -18.95 5.23
N ASP A 250 6.42 -19.13 4.78
CA ASP A 250 6.93 -18.56 3.53
C ASP A 250 6.76 -19.47 2.30
N LYS A 251 6.02 -20.57 2.46
CA LYS A 251 5.82 -21.61 1.42
C LYS A 251 4.38 -22.00 1.24
N LEU A 252 4.02 -22.30 -0.01
CA LEU A 252 2.74 -22.92 -0.31
C LEU A 252 2.84 -24.43 -0.03
N THR A 253 2.28 -24.88 1.09
CA THR A 253 2.21 -26.29 1.46
C THR A 253 0.82 -26.87 1.15
N GLY A 254 0.74 -28.17 0.87
CA GLY A 254 -0.53 -28.88 0.66
C GLY A 254 -0.59 -29.63 -0.66
N SER A 255 -1.79 -30.02 -1.06
CA SER A 255 -2.06 -30.71 -2.33
C SER A 255 -3.07 -29.92 -3.14
N TRP A 256 -2.92 -29.94 -4.46
CA TRP A 256 -3.92 -29.38 -5.37
C TRP A 256 -5.00 -30.42 -5.66
N ILE A 257 -6.26 -29.99 -5.61
CA ILE A 257 -7.43 -30.82 -5.94
C ILE A 257 -8.34 -30.01 -6.85
N ASN A 258 -8.52 -30.47 -8.08
CA ASN A 258 -9.27 -29.79 -9.14
C ASN A 258 -8.85 -28.33 -9.33
N GLY A 259 -7.54 -28.08 -9.35
CA GLY A 259 -6.95 -26.75 -9.45
C GLY A 259 -7.10 -25.90 -8.19
N GLY A 260 -7.58 -26.43 -7.07
CA GLY A 260 -7.72 -25.69 -5.82
C GLY A 260 -6.70 -26.10 -4.75
N THR A 261 -6.20 -25.12 -3.99
CA THR A 261 -5.45 -25.33 -2.74
C THR A 261 -5.75 -24.21 -1.74
N THR A 262 -5.27 -24.35 -0.50
CA THR A 262 -5.45 -23.35 0.56
C THR A 262 -4.13 -23.00 1.21
N TYR A 263 -3.98 -21.73 1.58
CA TYR A 263 -2.90 -21.23 2.42
C TYR A 263 -3.47 -20.65 3.71
N SER A 264 -2.87 -20.94 4.85
CA SER A 264 -3.30 -20.44 6.16
C SER A 264 -2.10 -20.01 6.99
N LEU A 265 -2.36 -19.14 7.96
CA LEU A 265 -1.39 -18.71 8.96
C LEU A 265 -1.73 -19.37 10.30
N GLN A 266 -0.68 -19.70 11.04
CA GLN A 266 -0.72 -20.21 12.40
C GLN A 266 -0.20 -19.17 13.39
N GLN A 267 -0.40 -19.44 14.67
CA GLN A 267 0.10 -18.55 15.71
C GLN A 267 1.60 -18.30 15.56
N GLY A 268 1.99 -17.02 15.54
CA GLY A 268 3.40 -16.63 15.44
C GLY A 268 4.02 -16.75 14.05
N ASP A 269 3.22 -17.01 12.99
CA ASP A 269 3.70 -17.01 11.61
C ASP A 269 3.98 -15.60 11.07
N MET A 270 3.23 -14.59 11.53
CA MET A 270 3.55 -13.19 11.31
C MET A 270 4.04 -12.59 12.61
N VAL A 271 5.28 -12.09 12.62
CA VAL A 271 5.87 -11.42 13.77
C VAL A 271 6.54 -10.13 13.34
N ILE A 272 6.70 -9.20 14.26
CA ILE A 272 7.52 -8.02 14.03
C ILE A 272 8.99 -8.42 13.99
N ASN A 273 9.70 -7.87 13.03
CA ASN A 273 11.15 -7.98 12.96
C ASN A 273 11.76 -7.06 14.02
N THR A 274 12.37 -7.66 15.05
CA THR A 274 13.08 -6.91 16.09
C THR A 274 14.58 -6.73 15.82
N GLY A 275 15.12 -7.27 14.72
CA GLY A 275 16.48 -7.01 14.22
C GLY A 275 17.56 -6.84 15.30
N ASP A 276 18.29 -5.72 15.21
CA ASP A 276 19.32 -5.26 16.16
C ASP A 276 18.76 -4.45 17.34
N TYR A 277 17.44 -4.46 17.55
CA TYR A 277 16.83 -3.63 18.58
C TYR A 277 17.10 -4.19 19.97
N LEU A 278 17.62 -3.32 20.83
CA LEU A 278 18.00 -3.69 22.19
C LEU A 278 16.81 -3.55 23.12
N ILE A 279 16.11 -4.66 23.40
CA ILE A 279 15.05 -4.69 24.40
C ILE A 279 15.72 -4.94 25.75
N LYS A 280 15.97 -3.86 26.48
CA LYS A 280 16.69 -3.91 27.77
C LYS A 280 15.77 -4.03 28.97
N ASP A 281 14.51 -3.64 28.81
CA ASP A 281 13.55 -3.56 29.90
C ASP A 281 12.12 -3.75 29.39
N THR A 282 11.21 -3.78 30.35
CA THR A 282 9.77 -3.95 30.16
C THR A 282 9.07 -2.61 29.91
N ASP A 283 9.77 -1.58 29.43
CA ASP A 283 9.23 -0.27 29.02
C ASP A 283 9.79 0.23 27.65
N SER A 284 10.50 -0.62 26.91
CA SER A 284 11.29 -0.22 25.73
C SER A 284 10.99 -1.02 24.46
N GLY A 285 11.24 -0.41 23.31
CA GLY A 285 11.41 -1.11 22.03
C GLY A 285 10.20 -1.09 21.08
N ARG A 286 10.29 -1.94 20.05
CA ARG A 286 9.37 -1.98 18.90
C ARG A 286 8.37 -3.14 19.03
N GLU A 287 7.10 -2.89 18.73
CA GLU A 287 6.03 -3.86 18.97
C GLU A 287 4.69 -3.55 18.25
N TRP A 288 3.72 -4.46 18.33
CA TRP A 288 2.51 -4.48 17.48
C TRP A 288 1.51 -3.36 17.77
N SER A 289 1.67 -2.58 18.85
CA SER A 289 0.75 -1.49 19.16
C SER A 289 0.89 -0.29 18.21
N CYS A 290 1.98 -0.20 17.44
CA CYS A 290 2.45 1.08 16.89
C CYS A 290 1.65 1.68 15.73
N LEU A 291 0.88 0.94 14.92
CA LEU A 291 -0.04 1.54 13.93
C LEU A 291 -1.47 1.68 14.47
N GLY A 292 -1.74 1.06 15.62
CA GLY A 292 -3.00 1.07 16.35
C GLY A 292 -3.06 2.12 17.46
N GLY A 293 -1.92 2.66 17.87
CA GLY A 293 -1.78 3.08 19.26
C GLY A 293 -2.35 2.03 20.19
N ASP A 294 -2.56 2.43 21.41
CA ASP A 294 -3.19 1.60 22.42
C ASP A 294 -4.73 1.71 22.20
N GLY A 295 -5.19 1.25 21.03
CA GLY A 295 -6.52 1.41 20.42
C GLY A 295 -6.65 0.56 19.14
N ARG A 296 -7.87 0.41 18.60
CA ARG A 296 -8.28 -0.56 17.56
C ARG A 296 -7.38 -0.59 16.30
N GLY A 297 -6.28 -1.34 16.32
CA GLY A 297 -5.28 -1.38 15.25
C GLY A 297 -5.65 -2.38 14.15
N ASN A 298 -5.98 -1.87 12.97
CA ASN A 298 -6.26 -2.68 11.79
C ASN A 298 -5.03 -2.66 10.87
N TYR A 299 -4.43 -3.82 10.65
CA TYR A 299 -3.28 -4.01 9.77
C TYR A 299 -3.72 -4.84 8.58
N ILE A 300 -3.58 -4.32 7.37
CA ILE A 300 -3.85 -5.06 6.15
C ILE A 300 -2.51 -5.31 5.47
N PHE A 301 -2.08 -6.56 5.46
CA PHE A 301 -0.84 -6.95 4.79
C PHE A 301 -1.16 -7.55 3.43
N ASN A 302 -0.32 -7.22 2.45
CA ASN A 302 -0.31 -7.85 1.14
C ASN A 302 0.66 -9.03 1.21
N LEU A 303 0.18 -10.22 0.90
CA LEU A 303 1.01 -11.39 0.67
C LEU A 303 1.05 -11.69 -0.82
N GLU A 304 2.21 -12.05 -1.35
CA GLU A 304 2.36 -12.50 -2.73
C GLU A 304 2.62 -13.99 -2.78
N VAL A 305 1.84 -14.71 -3.60
CA VAL A 305 2.18 -16.08 -3.99
C VAL A 305 2.85 -16.08 -5.36
N ALA A 306 4.01 -16.74 -5.45
CA ALA A 306 4.80 -16.86 -6.66
C ALA A 306 5.38 -18.28 -6.81
N GLY A 307 6.01 -18.59 -7.94
CA GLY A 307 6.71 -19.86 -8.16
C GLY A 307 5.82 -21.06 -8.56
N ILE A 308 4.52 -20.85 -8.76
CA ILE A 308 3.61 -21.86 -9.31
C ILE A 308 3.88 -22.01 -10.81
N THR A 309 3.86 -23.26 -11.29
CA THR A 309 3.97 -23.59 -12.71
C THR A 309 2.82 -24.49 -13.15
N TYR A 310 2.48 -24.44 -14.44
CA TYR A 310 1.58 -25.37 -15.09
C TYR A 310 2.23 -25.94 -16.34
N ASN A 311 2.41 -27.25 -16.38
CA ASN A 311 3.11 -27.97 -17.45
C ASN A 311 4.54 -27.42 -17.70
N GLY A 312 5.21 -27.03 -16.61
CA GLY A 312 6.55 -26.41 -16.61
C GLY A 312 6.59 -24.93 -16.99
N LEU A 313 5.46 -24.32 -17.38
CA LEU A 313 5.37 -22.88 -17.67
C LEU A 313 5.01 -22.09 -16.40
N PRO A 314 5.58 -20.90 -16.18
CA PRO A 314 5.27 -20.10 -15.00
C PRO A 314 3.81 -19.59 -15.01
N VAL A 315 3.18 -19.61 -13.84
CA VAL A 315 1.94 -18.88 -13.55
C VAL A 315 2.34 -17.56 -12.90
N ALA A 316 1.79 -16.45 -13.37
CA ALA A 316 2.16 -15.13 -12.87
C ALA A 316 1.80 -14.99 -11.39
N ALA A 317 2.68 -14.33 -10.63
CA ALA A 317 2.46 -14.07 -9.22
C ALA A 317 1.16 -13.29 -8.98
N GLN A 318 0.58 -13.46 -7.81
CA GLN A 318 -0.64 -12.76 -7.40
C GLN A 318 -0.53 -12.35 -5.94
N THR A 319 -0.95 -11.12 -5.66
CA THR A 319 -1.08 -10.62 -4.29
C THR A 319 -2.47 -10.89 -3.74
N PHE A 320 -2.56 -11.10 -2.43
CA PHE A 320 -3.81 -11.25 -1.68
C PHE A 320 -3.63 -10.68 -0.27
N ARG A 321 -4.73 -10.30 0.37
CA ARG A 321 -4.68 -9.61 1.65
C ARG A 321 -4.88 -10.53 2.84
N THR A 322 -4.20 -10.21 3.94
CA THR A 322 -4.51 -10.70 5.28
C THR A 322 -4.76 -9.53 6.19
N HIS A 323 -5.69 -9.70 7.13
CA HIS A 323 -6.03 -8.68 8.12
C HIS A 323 -5.56 -9.15 9.49
N VAL A 324 -4.75 -8.34 10.17
CA VAL A 324 -4.35 -8.57 11.55
C VAL A 324 -4.94 -7.46 12.40
N TYR A 325 -5.65 -7.85 13.45
CA TYR A 325 -6.26 -6.93 14.39
C TYR A 325 -5.51 -6.94 15.72
N ILE A 326 -4.87 -5.83 16.05
CA ILE A 326 -4.16 -5.66 17.32
C ILE A 326 -5.02 -4.79 18.23
N TYR A 327 -5.25 -5.26 19.44
CA TYR A 327 -6.10 -4.57 20.41
C TYR A 327 -5.49 -4.62 21.81
N GLY A 328 -5.88 -3.67 22.66
CA GLY A 328 -5.22 -3.42 23.92
C GLY A 328 -5.97 -2.38 24.72
N TYR A 329 -5.30 -1.26 24.95
CA TYR A 329 -5.86 -0.09 25.64
C TYR A 329 -6.91 0.59 24.74
N ASN A 330 -7.63 1.57 25.29
CA ASN A 330 -8.64 2.33 24.56
C ASN A 330 -8.32 3.82 24.58
N TYR A 331 -7.61 4.31 23.57
CA TYR A 331 -7.26 5.74 23.41
C TYR A 331 -8.40 6.64 22.87
N THR A 332 -9.63 6.12 22.73
CA THR A 332 -10.76 6.84 22.09
C THR A 332 -11.03 8.21 22.71
N SER A 333 -11.01 8.32 24.04
CA SER A 333 -11.28 9.59 24.75
C SER A 333 -10.19 10.65 24.52
N ASP A 334 -8.94 10.22 24.53
CA ASP A 334 -7.77 11.08 24.39
C ASP A 334 -7.64 11.55 22.94
N ALA A 335 -7.93 10.66 21.99
CA ALA A 335 -7.95 10.98 20.58
C ALA A 335 -9.08 11.96 20.22
N LEU A 336 -10.30 11.77 20.75
CA LEU A 336 -11.38 12.73 20.57
C LEU A 336 -11.01 14.11 21.12
N THR A 337 -10.30 14.15 22.25
CA THR A 337 -9.85 15.41 22.87
C THR A 337 -8.75 16.10 22.06
N LYS A 338 -7.82 15.34 21.47
CA LYS A 338 -6.69 15.87 20.69
C LYS A 338 -7.04 16.22 19.24
N TYR A 339 -7.91 15.44 18.59
CA TYR A 339 -8.18 15.52 17.15
C TYR A 339 -9.60 16.01 16.80
N GLY A 340 -10.50 16.10 17.78
CA GLY A 340 -11.89 16.52 17.58
C GLY A 340 -12.74 15.50 16.79
N ALA A 341 -13.92 15.91 16.34
CA ALA A 341 -14.85 15.06 15.57
C ALA A 341 -14.53 14.98 14.07
N GLY A 342 -13.30 15.34 13.66
CA GLY A 342 -12.96 15.68 12.28
C GLY A 342 -13.34 17.13 11.94
N THR A 343 -12.68 17.71 10.93
CA THR A 343 -13.01 19.06 10.43
C THR A 343 -13.91 18.93 9.22
N THR A 344 -15.06 19.60 9.20
CA THR A 344 -15.87 19.67 7.98
C THR A 344 -15.21 20.60 6.98
N VAL A 345 -14.80 20.06 5.82
CA VAL A 345 -14.29 20.87 4.71
C VAL A 345 -15.47 21.56 4.03
N GLN A 346 -15.40 22.89 3.97
CA GLN A 346 -16.43 23.72 3.35
C GLN A 346 -16.00 24.13 1.94
N ALA A 347 -16.84 23.84 0.94
CA ALA A 347 -16.64 24.32 -0.41
C ALA A 347 -16.98 25.82 -0.54
N VAL A 348 -16.15 26.57 -1.27
CA VAL A 348 -16.44 27.94 -1.68
C VAL A 348 -16.82 27.94 -3.15
N LEU A 349 -18.13 28.01 -3.44
CA LEU A 349 -18.65 27.97 -4.80
C LEU A 349 -18.60 29.36 -5.45
N GLU A 350 -17.66 29.55 -6.37
CA GLU A 350 -17.45 30.81 -7.07
C GLU A 350 -16.80 30.59 -8.43
N PRO A 351 -17.01 31.48 -9.42
CA PRO A 351 -16.46 31.29 -10.76
C PRO A 351 -14.93 31.34 -10.77
N LEU A 352 -14.29 30.62 -11.69
CA LEU A 352 -12.82 30.51 -11.78
C LEU A 352 -12.11 31.86 -11.81
N SER A 353 -12.73 32.86 -12.45
CA SER A 353 -12.24 34.25 -12.49
C SER A 353 -12.05 34.95 -11.13
N LYS A 354 -12.58 34.38 -10.04
CA LYS A 354 -12.36 34.86 -8.66
C LYS A 354 -11.21 34.13 -7.96
N LYS A 355 -10.84 32.95 -8.45
CA LYS A 355 -9.79 32.09 -7.90
C LYS A 355 -8.42 32.31 -8.55
N VAL A 356 -8.39 32.70 -9.82
CA VAL A 356 -7.15 32.89 -10.59
C VAL A 356 -7.16 34.20 -11.37
N ASP A 357 -6.01 34.84 -11.49
CA ASP A 357 -5.87 36.14 -12.18
C ASP A 357 -6.14 36.05 -13.69
N ASN A 358 -5.77 34.92 -14.31
CA ASN A 358 -5.83 34.73 -15.76
C ASN A 358 -6.55 33.42 -16.12
N PRO A 359 -7.89 33.37 -16.00
CA PRO A 359 -8.65 32.16 -16.31
C PRO A 359 -8.52 31.81 -17.81
N PRO A 360 -8.55 30.52 -18.17
CA PRO A 360 -8.52 30.08 -19.57
C PRO A 360 -9.68 30.67 -20.38
N LYS A 361 -9.39 31.12 -21.60
CA LYS A 361 -10.44 31.57 -22.53
C LYS A 361 -11.14 30.37 -23.17
N ARG A 362 -12.45 30.50 -23.43
CA ARG A 362 -13.24 29.47 -24.12
C ARG A 362 -12.65 29.17 -25.50
N GLY A 363 -12.23 27.91 -25.69
CA GLY A 363 -11.65 27.42 -26.93
C GLY A 363 -12.58 26.45 -27.68
N ASN A 364 -11.95 25.55 -28.44
CA ASN A 364 -12.65 24.49 -29.18
C ASN A 364 -12.83 23.19 -28.38
N VAL A 365 -12.08 23.02 -27.29
CA VAL A 365 -12.08 21.83 -26.43
C VAL A 365 -12.27 22.23 -24.96
N PRO A 366 -12.84 21.35 -24.11
CA PRO A 366 -12.93 21.62 -22.68
C PRO A 366 -11.54 21.77 -22.06
N VAL A 367 -11.42 22.66 -21.07
CA VAL A 367 -10.17 22.89 -20.33
C VAL A 367 -10.40 22.64 -18.86
N TYR A 368 -9.65 21.70 -18.28
CA TYR A 368 -9.64 21.42 -16.85
C TYR A 368 -8.62 22.33 -16.16
N THR A 369 -9.01 22.98 -15.07
CA THR A 369 -8.14 23.79 -14.22
C THR A 369 -8.35 23.37 -12.77
N TRP A 370 -7.31 22.84 -12.14
CA TRP A 370 -7.31 22.61 -10.69
C TRP A 370 -6.85 23.88 -9.97
N VAL A 371 -7.48 24.18 -8.84
CA VAL A 371 -7.14 25.25 -7.91
C VAL A 371 -7.13 24.67 -6.50
N GLY A 372 -5.99 24.81 -5.83
CA GLY A 372 -5.77 24.37 -4.46
C GLY A 372 -4.43 24.87 -3.96
N ASN A 373 -4.00 24.38 -2.79
CA ASN A 373 -2.69 24.69 -2.24
C ASN A 373 -1.65 23.64 -2.67
N GLY A 374 -0.44 24.10 -2.98
CA GLY A 374 0.67 23.21 -3.37
C GLY A 374 0.65 22.84 -4.85
N ASP A 375 1.27 21.70 -5.17
CA ASP A 375 1.52 21.28 -6.57
C ASP A 375 0.49 20.28 -7.12
N LYS A 376 -0.38 19.75 -6.25
CA LYS A 376 -1.40 18.74 -6.57
C LYS A 376 -2.54 18.78 -5.55
N PRO A 377 -3.74 18.24 -5.87
CA PRO A 377 -4.82 18.11 -4.91
C PRO A 377 -4.37 17.40 -3.62
N ASN A 378 -4.76 17.94 -2.48
CA ASN A 378 -4.36 17.48 -1.16
C ASN A 378 -5.58 17.16 -0.31
N LEU A 379 -6.07 15.93 -0.44
CA LEU A 379 -7.22 15.45 0.30
C LEU A 379 -6.92 15.21 1.79
N ALA A 380 -5.69 15.41 2.27
CA ALA A 380 -5.36 15.27 3.67
C ALA A 380 -5.64 16.55 4.48
N ASP A 381 -5.72 17.72 3.83
CA ASP A 381 -5.90 19.00 4.50
C ASP A 381 -7.37 19.36 4.76
N ALA A 382 -7.59 20.53 5.36
CA ALA A 382 -8.91 21.00 5.74
C ALA A 382 -9.51 21.95 4.69
N GLN A 383 -8.97 21.96 3.47
CA GLN A 383 -9.39 22.82 2.37
C GLN A 383 -10.04 21.97 1.27
N ALA A 384 -11.02 22.58 0.58
CA ALA A 384 -11.60 21.95 -0.59
C ALA A 384 -10.64 22.07 -1.78
N ASP A 385 -10.55 21.02 -2.58
CA ASP A 385 -9.83 21.05 -3.86
C ASP A 385 -10.80 21.35 -4.99
N ASP A 386 -10.58 22.45 -5.72
CA ASP A 386 -11.49 22.91 -6.77
C ASP A 386 -11.00 22.46 -8.15
N VAL A 387 -11.82 21.72 -8.89
CA VAL A 387 -11.60 21.41 -10.30
C VAL A 387 -12.64 22.11 -11.15
N TYR A 388 -12.19 23.05 -11.97
CA TYR A 388 -13.00 23.77 -12.93
C TYR A 388 -12.90 23.15 -14.32
N ILE A 389 -14.02 23.14 -15.03
CA ILE A 389 -14.11 22.81 -16.44
C ILE A 389 -14.62 24.05 -17.18
N THR A 390 -13.75 24.68 -17.97
CA THR A 390 -14.15 25.73 -18.90
C THR A 390 -14.64 25.10 -20.20
N TRP A 391 -15.92 25.28 -20.52
CA TRP A 391 -16.57 24.63 -21.66
C TRP A 391 -16.31 25.35 -22.99
N PRO A 392 -16.19 24.60 -24.12
CA PRO A 392 -15.99 25.18 -25.44
C PRO A 392 -17.03 26.23 -25.81
N ALA A 393 -16.67 27.18 -26.67
CA ALA A 393 -17.64 28.09 -27.25
C ALA A 393 -18.71 27.31 -28.04
N GLY A 394 -19.99 27.58 -27.76
CA GLY A 394 -21.13 26.87 -28.37
C GLY A 394 -21.64 25.66 -27.58
N THR A 395 -21.05 25.35 -26.42
CA THR A 395 -21.58 24.39 -25.44
C THR A 395 -22.31 25.12 -24.31
N ASP A 396 -23.36 24.50 -23.77
CA ASP A 396 -24.14 24.90 -22.59
C ASP A 396 -24.13 23.76 -21.55
N ALA A 397 -23.46 24.00 -20.43
CA ALA A 397 -23.32 23.07 -19.31
C ALA A 397 -24.24 23.36 -18.10
N SER A 398 -25.20 24.28 -18.24
CA SER A 398 -26.10 24.68 -17.16
C SER A 398 -27.00 23.55 -16.62
N LYS A 399 -27.01 22.39 -17.27
CA LYS A 399 -27.77 21.20 -16.91
C LYS A 399 -26.92 20.04 -16.38
N ILE A 400 -25.60 20.23 -16.24
CA ILE A 400 -24.76 19.26 -15.54
C ILE A 400 -25.13 19.24 -14.06
N GLU A 401 -25.45 18.06 -13.54
CA GLU A 401 -25.78 17.82 -12.14
C GLU A 401 -24.74 16.90 -11.50
N ALA A 402 -24.77 16.73 -10.18
CA ALA A 402 -23.76 15.93 -9.47
C ALA A 402 -23.76 14.47 -9.95
N ASP A 403 -24.92 13.93 -10.33
CA ASP A 403 -25.08 12.58 -10.90
C ASP A 403 -24.39 12.40 -12.26
N ASP A 404 -24.06 13.50 -12.95
CA ASP A 404 -23.25 13.46 -14.17
C ASP A 404 -21.75 13.35 -13.88
N VAL A 405 -21.33 13.47 -12.62
CA VAL A 405 -19.93 13.46 -12.20
C VAL A 405 -19.62 12.18 -11.43
N GLN A 406 -18.60 11.46 -11.90
CA GLN A 406 -18.01 10.33 -11.19
C GLN A 406 -16.57 10.68 -10.81
N ILE A 407 -16.25 10.61 -9.53
CA ILE A 407 -14.88 10.76 -9.02
C ILE A 407 -14.46 9.42 -8.41
N ILE A 408 -13.33 8.88 -8.88
CA ILE A 408 -12.75 7.63 -8.38
C ILE A 408 -11.33 7.91 -7.90
N LEU A 409 -11.08 7.63 -6.63
CA LEU A 409 -9.73 7.54 -6.07
C LEU A 409 -9.16 6.15 -6.33
N SER A 410 -7.86 6.03 -6.57
CA SER A 410 -7.19 4.74 -6.76
C SER A 410 -5.83 4.68 -6.08
N SER A 411 -5.55 3.58 -5.37
CA SER A 411 -4.24 3.28 -4.78
C SER A 411 -3.35 2.50 -5.76
N GLU A 412 -2.05 2.41 -5.47
CA GLU A 412 -1.13 1.56 -6.25
C GLU A 412 -1.40 0.07 -6.02
N GLN A 413 -2.00 -0.27 -4.89
CA GLN A 413 -2.37 -1.61 -4.44
C GLN A 413 -3.74 -2.06 -5.00
N GLY A 414 -4.40 -1.21 -5.78
CA GLY A 414 -5.64 -1.53 -6.50
C GLY A 414 -6.94 -1.17 -5.77
N ASP A 415 -6.87 -0.52 -4.60
CA ASP A 415 -8.05 0.00 -3.92
C ASP A 415 -8.71 1.10 -4.73
N ARG A 416 -10.04 1.16 -4.63
CA ARG A 416 -10.84 2.19 -5.29
C ARG A 416 -11.91 2.72 -4.34
N LEU A 417 -12.03 4.04 -4.29
CA LEU A 417 -13.11 4.72 -3.61
C LEU A 417 -13.85 5.60 -4.62
N ALA A 418 -15.14 5.34 -4.81
CA ALA A 418 -16.02 6.24 -5.55
C ALA A 418 -16.55 7.29 -4.57
N LEU A 419 -16.37 8.57 -4.89
CA LEU A 419 -16.83 9.66 -4.03
C LEU A 419 -18.34 9.87 -4.18
N GLU A 420 -19.00 10.17 -3.07
CA GLU A 420 -20.44 10.43 -2.99
C GLU A 420 -20.75 11.92 -3.11
N ALA A 421 -21.69 12.28 -3.98
CA ALA A 421 -22.15 13.66 -4.11
C ALA A 421 -22.74 14.18 -2.79
N SER A 422 -22.51 15.46 -2.50
CA SER A 422 -22.89 16.17 -1.26
C SER A 422 -22.15 15.76 0.02
N ASN A 423 -21.57 14.55 0.06
CA ASN A 423 -20.73 14.10 1.18
C ASN A 423 -19.26 14.43 0.91
N ASP A 424 -18.76 14.00 -0.25
CA ASP A 424 -17.34 14.04 -0.61
C ASP A 424 -17.00 15.09 -1.66
N PHE A 425 -18.01 15.59 -2.38
CA PHE A 425 -17.86 16.71 -3.30
C PHE A 425 -19.19 17.40 -3.56
N VAL A 426 -19.13 18.65 -3.99
CA VAL A 426 -20.28 19.43 -4.50
C VAL A 426 -19.93 20.06 -5.83
N ILE A 427 -20.95 20.41 -6.62
CA ILE A 427 -20.74 21.06 -7.91
C ILE A 427 -21.51 22.37 -8.03
N SER A 428 -20.99 23.28 -8.86
CA SER A 428 -21.68 24.49 -9.29
C SER A 428 -21.49 24.64 -10.79
N THR A 429 -22.58 24.82 -11.54
CA THR A 429 -22.51 24.88 -13.00
C THR A 429 -23.17 26.14 -13.56
N SER A 430 -22.63 26.61 -14.67
CA SER A 430 -23.15 27.66 -15.54
C SER A 430 -23.14 27.16 -16.98
N SER A 431 -23.59 27.99 -17.93
CA SER A 431 -23.54 27.59 -19.34
C SER A 431 -22.11 27.40 -19.87
N SER A 432 -21.11 28.08 -19.31
CA SER A 432 -19.74 28.07 -19.80
C SER A 432 -18.71 27.44 -18.87
N GLU A 433 -19.09 27.13 -17.64
CA GLU A 433 -18.16 26.65 -16.61
C GLU A 433 -18.85 25.70 -15.64
N THR A 434 -18.14 24.67 -15.20
CA THR A 434 -18.54 23.80 -14.08
C THR A 434 -17.40 23.75 -13.06
N GLN A 435 -17.69 24.06 -11.80
CA GLN A 435 -16.82 23.83 -10.65
C GLN A 435 -17.22 22.51 -9.99
N ILE A 436 -16.23 21.68 -9.69
CA ILE A 436 -16.34 20.48 -8.87
C ILE A 436 -15.44 20.72 -7.66
N ALA A 437 -16.03 20.99 -6.50
CA ALA A 437 -15.29 21.21 -5.27
C ALA A 437 -15.28 19.90 -4.47
N ILE A 438 -14.10 19.29 -4.35
CA ILE A 438 -13.89 18.07 -3.56
C ILE A 438 -13.81 18.48 -2.09
N THR A 439 -14.72 17.97 -1.28
CA THR A 439 -14.85 18.25 0.16
C THR A 439 -14.44 17.07 1.03
N LEU A 440 -14.02 15.95 0.42
CA LEU A 440 -13.44 14.83 1.14
C LEU A 440 -12.12 15.27 1.80
N GLN A 441 -12.09 15.23 3.13
CA GLN A 441 -10.84 15.09 3.88
C GLN A 441 -10.61 13.61 4.15
N ASN A 442 -9.61 13.02 3.50
CA ASN A 442 -9.22 11.64 3.70
C ASN A 442 -8.44 11.48 5.00
N TRP A 443 -9.17 11.15 6.06
CA TRP A 443 -8.62 10.87 7.39
C TRP A 443 -7.93 9.51 7.53
N PRO A 444 -8.37 8.41 6.89
CA PRO A 444 -7.68 7.13 6.95
C PRO A 444 -6.25 7.18 6.38
N PHE A 445 -5.33 6.44 7.02
CA PHE A 445 -3.94 6.27 6.54
C PHE A 445 -3.79 5.13 5.53
N GLU A 446 -4.83 4.29 5.44
CA GLU A 446 -4.97 3.23 4.46
C GLU A 446 -6.45 3.17 4.01
N PRO A 447 -6.72 2.97 2.69
CA PRO A 447 -5.76 2.95 1.59
C PRO A 447 -5.13 4.32 1.31
N VAL A 448 -3.93 4.32 0.74
CA VAL A 448 -3.25 5.51 0.25
C VAL A 448 -3.58 5.69 -1.22
N TYR A 449 -4.48 6.64 -1.51
CA TYR A 449 -4.86 6.94 -2.89
C TYR A 449 -3.82 7.84 -3.54
N THR A 450 -3.31 7.42 -4.69
CA THR A 450 -2.29 8.16 -5.45
C THR A 450 -2.87 8.89 -6.65
N LYS A 451 -4.04 8.46 -7.14
CA LYS A 451 -4.74 9.06 -8.28
C LYS A 451 -6.17 9.44 -7.93
N MET A 452 -6.64 10.56 -8.49
CA MET A 452 -8.05 10.93 -8.56
C MET A 452 -8.47 11.07 -10.03
N THR A 453 -9.44 10.27 -10.45
CA THR A 453 -10.00 10.34 -11.81
C THR A 453 -11.41 10.93 -11.75
N ILE A 454 -11.58 12.07 -12.42
CA ILE A 454 -12.86 12.75 -12.56
C ILE A 454 -13.39 12.48 -13.96
N THR A 455 -14.60 11.92 -14.04
CA THR A 455 -15.34 11.71 -15.28
C THR A 455 -16.64 12.51 -15.24
N VAL A 456 -16.88 13.32 -16.27
CA VAL A 456 -18.15 14.03 -16.47
C VAL A 456 -18.87 13.42 -17.66
N ASN A 457 -20.08 12.93 -17.44
CA ASN A 457 -20.96 12.43 -18.48
C ASN A 457 -21.49 13.59 -19.32
N GLY A 458 -21.35 13.48 -20.64
CA GLY A 458 -21.75 14.53 -21.56
C GLY A 458 -23.23 14.55 -21.91
N GLY A 459 -24.04 13.60 -21.43
CA GLY A 459 -25.45 13.42 -21.81
C GLY A 459 -26.32 14.66 -21.59
N ASN A 460 -26.04 15.45 -20.56
CA ASN A 460 -26.78 16.67 -20.22
C ASN A 460 -26.20 17.96 -20.84
N LEU A 461 -25.12 17.86 -21.63
CA LEU A 461 -24.54 19.01 -22.34
C LEU A 461 -25.35 19.35 -23.58
N LYS A 462 -25.62 20.65 -23.79
CA LYS A 462 -26.37 21.16 -24.95
C LYS A 462 -25.50 22.04 -25.84
N GLY A 463 -25.93 22.29 -27.07
CA GLY A 463 -25.33 23.28 -27.97
C GLY A 463 -24.85 22.76 -29.32
N THR A 464 -24.13 23.61 -30.06
CA THR A 464 -23.69 23.37 -31.45
C THR A 464 -22.40 22.57 -31.56
N LYS A 465 -21.66 22.44 -30.46
CA LYS A 465 -20.54 21.51 -30.31
C LYS A 465 -20.92 20.49 -29.24
N GLN A 466 -21.48 19.36 -29.67
CA GLN A 466 -21.65 18.22 -28.78
C GLN A 466 -20.27 17.76 -28.33
N SER A 467 -20.08 17.73 -27.01
CA SER A 467 -18.92 17.16 -26.34
C SER A 467 -18.90 15.63 -26.48
N ALA A 468 -17.74 15.03 -26.22
CA ALA A 468 -17.59 13.58 -26.12
C ALA A 468 -18.62 12.99 -25.16
N ALA A 469 -19.03 11.73 -25.40
CA ALA A 469 -20.01 11.02 -24.56
C ALA A 469 -19.63 11.03 -23.07
N SER A 470 -18.32 11.03 -22.78
CA SER A 470 -17.76 11.33 -21.47
C SER A 470 -16.44 12.10 -21.60
N LEU A 471 -16.09 12.86 -20.57
CA LEU A 471 -14.82 13.58 -20.46
C LEU A 471 -14.14 13.16 -19.17
N THR A 472 -12.89 12.72 -19.27
CA THR A 472 -12.15 12.16 -18.13
C THR A 472 -10.82 12.89 -17.97
N LYS A 473 -10.48 13.21 -16.72
CA LYS A 473 -9.17 13.73 -16.32
C LYS A 473 -8.69 13.04 -15.05
N THR A 474 -7.44 12.61 -15.06
CA THR A 474 -6.78 12.02 -13.89
C THR A 474 -5.72 12.99 -13.34
N TYR A 475 -5.68 13.10 -12.02
CA TYR A 475 -4.71 13.88 -11.25
C TYR A 475 -3.90 12.94 -10.36
N ASP A 476 -2.61 13.23 -10.22
CA ASP A 476 -1.84 12.81 -9.05
C ASP A 476 -2.40 13.55 -7.83
N ILE A 477 -2.50 12.87 -6.69
CA ILE A 477 -3.01 13.47 -5.45
C ILE A 477 -2.08 13.17 -4.28
N ALA A 478 -2.28 13.90 -3.19
CA ALA A 478 -1.97 13.42 -1.85
C ALA A 478 -3.29 13.12 -1.14
N SER A 479 -3.43 11.92 -0.59
CA SER A 479 -4.58 11.54 0.25
C SER A 479 -4.22 11.41 1.71
N VAL A 480 -2.93 11.34 2.05
CA VAL A 480 -2.47 11.11 3.42
C VAL A 480 -1.31 12.04 3.76
N TYR A 481 -1.29 12.59 4.98
CA TYR A 481 -0.08 13.21 5.51
C TYR A 481 0.98 12.14 5.83
N VAL A 482 2.25 12.44 5.58
CA VAL A 482 3.33 11.74 6.26
C VAL A 482 3.05 11.76 7.75
N TYR A 483 3.14 10.60 8.38
CA TYR A 483 2.75 10.43 9.77
C TYR A 483 3.82 9.68 10.54
N LEU A 484 3.77 9.81 11.86
CA LEU A 484 4.62 9.04 12.76
C LEU A 484 3.81 8.16 13.70
N ALA A 485 4.46 7.09 14.14
CA ALA A 485 3.99 6.16 15.15
C ALA A 485 5.05 6.03 16.24
N GLN A 486 4.72 6.36 17.48
CA GLN A 486 5.57 6.03 18.62
C GLN A 486 5.47 4.51 18.92
N GLN A 487 6.63 3.86 19.06
CA GLN A 487 6.78 2.45 19.44
C GLN A 487 7.57 2.40 20.76
N GLY A 488 6.94 1.94 21.85
CA GLY A 488 7.56 1.85 23.19
C GLY A 488 7.95 3.19 23.85
N GLY A 489 8.50 3.12 25.06
CA GLY A 489 9.17 4.26 25.73
C GLY A 489 8.25 5.36 26.27
N GLY A 490 7.03 5.02 26.71
CA GLY A 490 6.05 5.98 27.23
C GLY A 490 6.02 6.12 28.76
N GLY A 491 6.70 5.26 29.51
CA GLY A 491 6.79 5.32 30.97
C GLY A 491 7.99 6.13 31.47
N THR A 492 8.34 5.94 32.74
CA THR A 492 9.47 6.64 33.36
C THR A 492 10.76 6.03 32.85
N THR A 493 11.57 6.81 32.14
CA THR A 493 12.86 6.36 31.61
C THR A 493 13.73 5.77 32.72
N ILE A 494 14.21 4.54 32.52
CA ILE A 494 15.25 3.90 33.32
C ILE A 494 16.54 3.81 32.52
N ASP A 495 17.65 3.46 33.18
CA ASP A 495 18.94 3.44 32.52
C ASP A 495 18.96 2.43 31.35
N GLY A 496 18.97 2.97 30.14
CA GLY A 496 18.96 2.20 28.91
C GLY A 496 17.63 2.01 28.21
N THR A 497 16.60 2.75 28.60
CA THR A 497 15.31 2.76 27.91
C THR A 497 15.47 3.14 26.44
N VAL A 498 14.70 2.47 25.57
CA VAL A 498 14.66 2.71 24.12
C VAL A 498 13.28 3.20 23.70
N THR A 499 13.22 4.43 23.21
CA THR A 499 12.03 4.99 22.54
C THR A 499 12.21 4.89 21.03
N ALA A 500 11.19 4.47 20.30
CA ALA A 500 11.22 4.37 18.85
C ALA A 500 10.10 5.20 18.21
N TYR A 501 10.40 5.89 17.11
CA TYR A 501 9.44 6.67 16.33
C TYR A 501 9.53 6.28 14.86
N SER A 502 8.53 5.56 14.36
CA SER A 502 8.47 5.13 12.96
C SER A 502 7.74 6.15 12.10
N PHE A 503 8.33 6.48 10.96
CA PHE A 503 7.75 7.41 9.99
C PHE A 503 7.26 6.64 8.77
N TYR A 504 6.13 7.05 8.22
CA TYR A 504 5.51 6.40 7.07
C TYR A 504 5.20 7.42 5.98
N GLY A 505 5.44 7.01 4.73
CA GLY A 505 5.22 7.84 3.55
C GLY A 505 6.37 8.78 3.19
N LEU A 506 7.54 8.66 3.82
CA LEU A 506 8.75 9.40 3.41
C LEU A 506 9.49 8.64 2.31
N ALA A 507 9.86 9.34 1.22
CA ALA A 507 10.52 8.73 0.08
C ALA A 507 12.05 8.66 0.19
N ASN A 508 12.64 9.52 1.03
CA ASN A 508 14.09 9.77 1.04
C ASN A 508 14.65 10.04 2.46
N LEU A 509 14.05 9.41 3.48
CA LEU A 509 14.61 9.35 4.82
C LEU A 509 15.76 8.34 4.86
N THR A 510 17.00 8.82 5.02
CA THR A 510 18.22 8.02 4.95
C THR A 510 19.21 8.33 6.07
N GLN A 511 19.04 9.45 6.77
CA GLN A 511 19.89 9.87 7.87
C GLN A 511 19.03 10.42 9.02
N VAL A 512 19.43 10.10 10.24
CA VAL A 512 18.70 10.51 11.45
C VAL A 512 18.63 12.03 11.62
N SER A 513 19.68 12.75 11.22
CA SER A 513 19.76 14.22 11.26
C SER A 513 18.75 14.91 10.35
N GLN A 514 18.08 14.18 9.44
CA GLN A 514 16.99 14.75 8.64
C GLN A 514 15.73 14.95 9.47
N ILE A 515 15.56 14.24 10.59
CA ILE A 515 14.28 14.16 11.31
C ILE A 515 14.40 14.11 12.84
N ALA A 516 15.62 14.09 13.39
CA ALA A 516 15.85 14.18 14.83
C ALA A 516 17.07 15.07 15.13
N GLU A 517 17.04 15.69 16.30
CA GLU A 517 18.15 16.49 16.82
C GLU A 517 19.29 15.59 17.32
N GLY A 518 20.53 16.10 17.22
CA GLY A 518 21.63 15.51 17.98
C GLY A 518 21.38 15.62 19.49
N ALA A 519 22.02 14.77 20.27
CA ALA A 519 21.93 14.84 21.72
C ALA A 519 23.20 15.46 22.31
N ASN A 520 23.05 16.15 23.44
CA ASN A 520 24.15 16.70 24.22
C ASN A 520 23.93 16.43 25.71
N TYR A 521 24.97 16.61 26.52
CA TYR A 521 24.85 16.55 27.97
C TYR A 521 25.64 17.62 28.69
N THR A 522 25.19 17.91 29.91
CA THR A 522 25.91 18.69 30.91
C THR A 522 26.28 17.80 32.10
N LEU A 523 27.33 18.16 32.83
CA LEU A 523 27.81 17.43 34.00
C LEU A 523 27.41 18.17 35.29
N GLY A 524 26.52 17.59 36.07
CA GLY A 524 25.99 18.15 37.32
C GLY A 524 26.38 17.34 38.56
N THR A 525 26.55 18.02 39.70
CA THR A 525 26.81 17.37 41.01
C THR A 525 26.29 18.22 42.15
N THR A 526 26.12 17.63 43.33
CA THR A 526 25.68 18.34 44.55
C THR A 526 26.83 18.48 45.52
N ILE A 527 27.20 19.72 45.85
CA ILE A 527 28.25 20.03 46.83
C ILE A 527 27.66 20.99 47.86
N ASP A 528 27.78 20.64 49.15
CA ASP A 528 27.23 21.40 50.27
C ASP A 528 25.73 21.72 50.13
N GLY A 529 24.96 20.78 49.57
CA GLY A 529 23.51 20.94 49.34
C GLY A 529 23.15 21.88 48.20
N MET A 530 24.11 22.37 47.42
CA MET A 530 23.89 23.19 46.23
C MET A 530 24.25 22.44 44.95
N GLN A 531 23.40 22.55 43.93
CA GLN A 531 23.70 22.04 42.59
C GLN A 531 24.84 22.86 41.96
N LYS A 532 25.82 22.16 41.40
CA LYS A 532 26.97 22.71 40.68
C LYS A 532 27.13 21.99 39.34
N TYR A 533 27.75 22.66 38.38
CA TYR A 533 28.04 22.09 37.06
C TYR A 533 29.52 22.24 36.73
N TYR A 534 30.03 21.33 35.89
CA TYR A 534 31.40 21.40 35.39
C TYR A 534 31.51 22.38 34.21
N ALA A 535 32.63 23.10 34.18
CA ALA A 535 33.06 23.91 33.04
C ALA A 535 34.59 24.00 33.02
N GLU A 536 35.17 24.34 31.88
CA GLU A 536 36.59 24.59 31.72
C GLU A 536 36.88 26.08 31.55
N THR A 537 37.91 26.55 32.23
CA THR A 537 38.48 27.87 31.93
C THR A 537 39.14 27.87 30.56
N ALA A 538 39.44 29.06 30.01
CA ALA A 538 40.15 29.20 28.74
C ALA A 538 41.51 28.48 28.67
N ASN A 539 42.08 28.08 29.81
CA ASN A 539 43.34 27.33 29.92
C ASN A 539 43.13 25.81 30.08
N GLY A 540 41.90 25.31 29.99
CA GLY A 540 41.55 23.89 30.16
C GLY A 540 41.50 23.41 31.62
N SER A 541 41.53 24.31 32.61
CA SER A 541 41.37 23.92 34.02
C SER A 541 39.88 23.85 34.37
N GLY A 542 39.46 22.71 34.92
CA GLY A 542 38.08 22.47 35.38
C GLY A 542 37.68 23.27 36.61
N ILE A 543 36.48 23.85 36.57
CA ILE A 543 35.86 24.69 37.60
C ILE A 543 34.40 24.27 37.86
N LEU A 544 33.84 24.76 38.98
CA LEU A 544 32.41 24.61 39.29
C LEU A 544 31.67 25.91 39.02
N VAL A 545 30.55 25.81 38.31
CA VAL A 545 29.63 26.91 38.04
C VAL A 545 28.25 26.64 38.64
N ASN A 546 27.43 27.68 38.77
CA ASN A 546 26.13 27.60 39.46
C ASN A 546 24.92 27.46 38.52
N THR A 547 25.12 27.54 37.20
CA THR A 547 24.04 27.50 36.21
C THR A 547 24.41 26.61 35.04
N THR A 548 23.42 26.01 34.40
CA THR A 548 23.59 25.21 33.18
C THR A 548 24.07 26.05 32.00
N THR A 549 23.69 27.33 31.92
CA THR A 549 24.15 28.26 30.88
C THR A 549 25.65 28.54 30.92
N ALA A 550 26.27 28.45 32.10
CA ALA A 550 27.70 28.65 32.28
C ALA A 550 28.50 27.34 32.25
N ALA A 551 27.80 26.20 32.14
CA ALA A 551 28.42 24.88 32.10
C ALA A 551 28.90 24.56 30.68
N ASP A 552 29.89 23.70 30.57
CA ASP A 552 30.26 23.14 29.28
C ASP A 552 29.23 22.11 28.81
N VAL A 553 29.03 22.07 27.50
CA VAL A 553 28.09 21.16 26.82
C VAL A 553 28.90 20.19 25.98
N TYR A 554 28.65 18.90 26.18
CA TYR A 554 29.34 17.79 25.52
C TYR A 554 28.42 17.10 24.53
N ASP A 555 28.99 16.50 23.48
CA ASP A 555 28.23 15.63 22.59
C ASP A 555 27.74 14.39 23.35
N GLY A 556 26.42 14.18 23.32
CA GLY A 556 25.75 13.06 23.96
C GLY A 556 25.17 12.07 22.96
N SER A 557 25.47 12.20 21.67
CA SER A 557 24.87 11.38 20.61
C SER A 557 25.43 9.95 20.51
N GLY A 558 26.42 9.62 21.34
CA GLY A 558 27.14 8.35 21.31
C GLY A 558 26.42 7.19 22.02
N VAL A 559 26.89 5.97 21.78
CA VAL A 559 26.34 4.72 22.35
C VAL A 559 26.43 4.62 23.88
N GLU A 560 27.37 5.34 24.47
CA GLU A 560 27.59 5.45 25.92
C GLU A 560 26.59 6.42 26.59
N ASP A 561 25.86 7.20 25.80
CA ASP A 561 25.03 8.33 26.21
C ASP A 561 23.61 8.22 25.62
N MET A 562 23.15 9.21 24.84
CA MET A 562 21.91 9.14 24.07
C MET A 562 22.21 8.67 22.65
N ASN A 563 22.02 7.38 22.40
CA ASN A 563 22.24 6.81 21.07
C ASN A 563 21.02 7.05 20.19
N VAL A 564 21.08 8.07 19.34
CA VAL A 564 20.01 8.44 18.40
C VAL A 564 20.35 7.90 17.01
N GLN A 565 19.55 6.95 16.52
CA GLN A 565 19.83 6.21 15.28
C GLN A 565 18.61 6.18 14.38
N LEU A 566 18.84 6.08 13.07
CA LEU A 566 17.81 5.73 12.10
C LEU A 566 18.05 4.28 11.65
N ILE A 567 17.09 3.40 11.89
CA ILE A 567 17.13 2.02 11.40
C ILE A 567 15.86 1.80 10.58
N GLY A 568 16.04 1.62 9.27
CA GLY A 568 14.91 1.61 8.33
C GLY A 568 14.18 2.96 8.36
N ASN A 569 12.88 2.92 8.68
CA ASN A 569 12.01 4.09 8.77
C ASN A 569 11.83 4.61 10.21
N THR A 570 12.59 4.08 11.17
CA THR A 570 12.36 4.30 12.59
C THR A 570 13.55 4.99 13.26
N VAL A 571 13.27 6.09 13.95
CA VAL A 571 14.23 6.77 14.83
C VAL A 571 14.23 6.06 16.17
N TYR A 572 15.38 5.53 16.57
CA TYR A 572 15.62 4.88 17.85
C TYR A 572 16.43 5.80 18.75
N ILE A 573 15.97 5.96 19.99
CA ILE A 573 16.63 6.78 21.00
C ILE A 573 16.86 5.89 22.22
N THR A 574 18.12 5.51 22.47
CA THR A 574 18.49 4.83 23.72
C THR A 574 18.98 5.86 24.73
N THR A 575 18.38 5.92 25.92
CA THR A 575 18.72 6.94 26.94
C THR A 575 19.39 6.30 28.16
N ARG A 576 20.58 6.78 28.56
CA ARG A 576 21.37 6.27 29.71
C ARG A 576 21.25 7.17 30.95
N VAL A 577 20.07 7.23 31.58
CA VAL A 577 19.68 8.26 32.58
C VAL A 577 20.44 8.26 33.92
N ASN A 578 21.42 7.37 34.14
CA ASN A 578 22.26 7.36 35.36
C ASN A 578 23.77 7.38 35.06
N ALA A 579 24.15 7.71 33.83
CA ALA A 579 25.56 7.78 33.47
C ALA A 579 26.30 8.87 34.25
N THR A 580 27.53 8.56 34.65
CA THR A 580 28.41 9.49 35.36
C THR A 580 29.72 9.69 34.61
N ALA A 581 30.35 10.84 34.82
CA ALA A 581 31.72 11.12 34.38
C ALA A 581 32.53 11.66 35.56
N THR A 582 33.83 11.39 35.59
CA THR A 582 34.73 11.94 36.61
C THR A 582 35.68 12.91 35.97
N GLU A 583 35.63 14.17 36.41
CA GLU A 583 36.48 15.25 35.92
C GLU A 583 37.31 15.86 37.05
N LYS A 584 38.37 16.59 36.70
CA LYS A 584 39.23 17.26 37.69
C LYS A 584 38.79 18.71 37.90
N VAL A 585 38.37 19.04 39.11
CA VAL A 585 38.13 20.42 39.55
C VAL A 585 39.23 20.83 40.51
N ASN A 586 39.98 21.89 40.17
CA ASN A 586 41.13 22.35 40.96
C ASN A 586 42.13 21.23 41.29
N GLY A 587 42.31 20.25 40.38
CA GLY A 587 43.21 19.12 40.53
C GLY A 587 42.67 17.92 41.34
N LEU A 588 41.45 18.02 41.88
CA LEU A 588 40.79 16.92 42.60
C LEU A 588 39.73 16.24 41.72
N PRO A 589 39.61 14.90 41.76
CA PRO A 589 38.56 14.20 41.03
C PRO A 589 37.19 14.49 41.66
N VAL A 590 36.22 14.83 40.83
CA VAL A 590 34.81 15.02 41.20
C VAL A 590 33.97 14.19 40.23
N THR A 591 33.04 13.40 40.76
CA THR A 591 32.08 12.63 39.96
C THR A 591 30.81 13.45 39.72
N PHE A 592 30.39 13.49 38.46
CA PHE A 592 29.24 14.22 37.97
C PHE A 592 28.25 13.26 37.33
N THR A 593 26.96 13.57 37.48
CA THR A 593 25.87 12.93 36.74
C THR A 593 25.68 13.64 35.41
N LYS A 594 25.53 12.86 34.33
CA LYS A 594 25.19 13.39 33.01
C LYS A 594 23.71 13.76 32.98
N THR A 595 23.41 14.97 32.54
CA THR A 595 22.04 15.43 32.25
C THR A 595 21.94 15.74 30.77
N TYR A 596 21.13 14.97 30.04
CA TYR A 596 21.01 15.08 28.61
C TYR A 596 19.97 16.12 28.16
N ALA A 597 20.19 16.70 26.99
CA ALA A 597 19.21 17.46 26.22
C ALA A 597 19.35 17.13 24.72
N GLY A 598 18.29 17.40 23.94
CA GLY A 598 18.21 17.03 22.53
C GLY A 598 17.75 15.58 22.32
N GLY A 599 18.07 15.02 21.16
CA GLY A 599 17.64 13.67 20.76
C GLY A 599 16.14 13.54 20.46
N ALA A 600 15.39 14.65 20.46
CA ALA A 600 13.99 14.69 20.10
C ALA A 600 13.81 14.61 18.58
N THR A 601 12.64 14.13 18.13
CA THR A 601 12.25 14.26 16.73
C THR A 601 12.02 15.73 16.39
N LEU A 602 12.62 16.18 15.29
CA LEU A 602 12.38 17.51 14.73
C LEU A 602 10.94 17.61 14.27
N SER A 603 10.28 18.75 14.41
CA SER A 603 8.97 19.01 13.80
C SER A 603 9.02 18.94 12.26
N PRO A 604 7.88 18.76 11.57
CA PRO A 604 7.85 18.71 10.11
C PRO A 604 8.50 19.92 9.42
N ASP A 605 8.31 21.11 9.96
CA ASP A 605 8.87 22.38 9.46
C ASP A 605 10.38 22.51 9.71
N ALA A 606 10.89 21.98 10.82
CA ALA A 606 12.31 21.95 11.17
C ALA A 606 13.08 20.76 10.55
N ALA A 607 12.38 19.68 10.18
CA ALA A 607 12.94 18.54 9.48
C ALA A 607 13.49 18.97 8.11
N SER A 608 14.47 18.20 7.60
CA SER A 608 15.21 18.56 6.38
C SER A 608 14.28 19.05 5.26
N PRO A 609 14.60 20.19 4.60
CA PRO A 609 13.75 20.75 3.54
C PRO A 609 13.72 19.87 2.29
N TYR A 610 14.63 18.89 2.20
CA TYR A 610 14.71 17.96 1.08
C TYR A 610 13.87 16.69 1.30
N LEU A 611 13.29 16.47 2.47
CA LEU A 611 12.38 15.33 2.69
C LEU A 611 11.12 15.49 1.84
N SER A 612 10.73 14.44 1.15
CA SER A 612 9.56 14.39 0.28
C SER A 612 8.68 13.19 0.59
N GLY A 613 7.37 13.34 0.34
CA GLY A 613 6.40 12.26 0.46
C GLY A 613 6.53 11.27 -0.70
N GLN A 614 6.25 9.99 -0.43
CA GLN A 614 5.96 8.97 -1.44
C GLN A 614 4.68 9.32 -2.22
N PRO A 615 4.39 8.66 -3.37
CA PRO A 615 3.10 8.80 -4.05
C PRO A 615 1.91 8.69 -3.08
N GLY A 616 0.92 9.57 -3.21
CA GLY A 616 -0.22 9.65 -2.29
C GLY A 616 0.05 10.32 -0.94
N TYR A 617 1.32 10.59 -0.57
CA TYR A 617 1.68 11.28 0.66
C TYR A 617 2.04 12.76 0.44
N VAL A 618 1.91 13.56 1.50
CA VAL A 618 2.38 14.96 1.59
C VAL A 618 2.93 15.28 2.97
N LEU A 619 3.96 16.13 3.06
CA LEU A 619 4.47 16.63 4.34
C LEU A 619 3.75 17.93 4.70
N ASN A 620 3.24 18.01 5.93
CA ASN A 620 2.70 19.26 6.46
C ASN A 620 3.82 20.17 6.98
N LYS A 621 4.52 20.88 6.08
CA LYS A 621 5.64 21.77 6.43
C LYS A 621 5.26 23.03 7.23
N THR A 622 4.00 23.20 7.59
CA THR A 622 3.53 24.31 8.44
C THR A 622 3.21 23.87 9.87
N SER A 623 3.30 22.58 10.18
CA SER A 623 3.11 22.06 11.54
C SER A 623 4.38 22.20 12.37
N ASP A 624 4.25 22.74 13.57
CA ASP A 624 5.30 22.90 14.58
C ASP A 624 5.59 21.61 15.36
N SER A 625 4.83 20.54 15.10
CA SER A 625 5.04 19.25 15.73
C SER A 625 4.47 18.10 14.90
N TRP A 626 5.13 16.94 15.00
CA TRP A 626 4.57 15.72 14.48
C TRP A 626 3.41 15.18 15.32
N ILE A 627 3.15 15.68 16.53
CA ILE A 627 2.07 15.19 17.41
C ILE A 627 0.68 15.25 16.73
N TYR A 628 0.47 16.24 15.86
CA TYR A 628 -0.76 16.38 15.07
C TYR A 628 -0.85 15.36 13.92
N HIS A 629 0.28 14.80 13.54
CA HIS A 629 0.44 13.73 12.57
C HIS A 629 0.85 12.40 13.23
N GLU A 630 0.86 12.34 14.56
CA GLU A 630 1.10 11.12 15.32
C GLU A 630 -0.19 10.30 15.29
N LYS A 631 -0.07 9.01 15.02
CA LYS A 631 -1.22 8.12 14.89
C LYS A 631 -1.33 7.17 16.07
N TRP A 632 -2.42 7.40 16.79
CA TRP A 632 -3.04 6.51 17.75
C TRP A 632 -4.37 6.13 17.10
N ALA A 633 -4.66 4.85 16.85
CA ALA A 633 -5.79 4.46 16.00
C ALA A 633 -7.14 4.74 16.65
N TRP A 634 -7.64 5.94 16.39
CA TRP A 634 -9.01 6.29 16.65
C TRP A 634 -9.59 7.10 15.49
N GLN A 635 -10.69 6.59 14.94
CA GLN A 635 -11.65 7.33 14.11
C GLN A 635 -13.06 6.86 14.48
N SER A 636 -14.01 7.78 14.53
CA SER A 636 -15.42 7.49 14.78
C SER A 636 -16.07 6.63 13.68
N SER A 637 -15.57 6.72 12.44
CA SER A 637 -15.99 5.88 11.29
C SER A 637 -15.51 4.43 11.41
N ILE A 638 -14.44 4.16 12.16
CA ILE A 638 -13.96 2.82 12.54
C ILE A 638 -14.72 2.36 13.80
N ALA A 639 -16.05 2.50 13.76
CA ALA A 639 -16.95 2.19 14.86
C ALA A 639 -17.06 0.68 15.14
N ALA A 640 -16.72 -0.17 14.16
CA ALA A 640 -16.77 -1.62 14.30
C ALA A 640 -15.40 -2.16 14.73
N GLY A 641 -15.17 -2.39 16.01
CA GLY A 641 -13.91 -3.07 16.39
C GLY A 641 -13.66 -3.34 17.86
N TRP A 642 -14.29 -2.65 18.81
CA TRP A 642 -14.08 -2.94 20.23
C TRP A 642 -15.40 -3.17 20.95
N GLY A 643 -15.48 -4.37 21.52
CA GLY A 643 -16.41 -4.81 22.55
C GLY A 643 -15.64 -5.52 23.68
N GLY A 644 -14.46 -4.99 24.05
CA GLY A 644 -13.63 -5.49 25.15
C GLY A 644 -14.31 -5.37 26.51
N ILE A 645 -13.76 -6.04 27.52
CA ILE A 645 -14.25 -5.96 28.89
C ILE A 645 -13.51 -4.86 29.63
N ASP A 646 -14.23 -3.86 30.13
CA ASP A 646 -13.65 -2.85 31.02
C ASP A 646 -13.46 -3.46 32.41
N ILE A 647 -12.28 -3.24 32.99
CA ILE A 647 -12.02 -3.57 34.39
C ILE A 647 -11.94 -2.27 35.20
N GLN A 648 -12.60 -2.24 36.35
CA GLN A 648 -12.64 -1.11 37.29
C GLN A 648 -12.10 -1.54 38.64
N PRO A 649 -11.41 -0.67 39.40
CA PRO A 649 -11.20 0.76 39.15
C PRO A 649 -10.07 1.07 38.15
N TYR A 650 -10.30 2.02 37.24
CA TYR A 650 -9.36 2.48 36.19
C TYR A 650 -8.69 3.83 36.53
N THR A 651 -7.36 3.93 36.34
CA THR A 651 -6.55 5.10 36.75
C THR A 651 -5.68 5.71 35.63
N GLY A 652 -5.63 5.11 34.43
CA GLY A 652 -5.03 5.71 33.22
C GLY A 652 -3.53 5.46 32.96
N LYS A 653 -2.70 5.03 33.93
CA LYS A 653 -1.29 4.64 33.64
C LYS A 653 -0.72 3.68 34.70
N PHE A 654 -0.48 2.42 34.32
CA PHE A 654 -0.19 1.26 35.20
C PHE A 654 -1.27 1.10 36.25
N GLU A 655 -2.20 0.19 35.99
CA GLU A 655 -3.56 0.36 36.51
C GLU A 655 -3.61 0.29 38.04
N TRP A 656 -2.72 -0.44 38.71
CA TRP A 656 -2.54 -0.39 40.17
C TRP A 656 -1.09 -0.60 40.60
N SER A 657 -0.69 0.05 41.69
CA SER A 657 0.47 -0.35 42.49
C SER A 657 -0.02 -0.96 43.77
N LEU A 658 0.43 -2.17 44.08
CA LEU A 658 -0.03 -2.91 45.25
C LEU A 658 1.17 -3.48 46.00
N ALA A 659 1.24 -3.14 47.28
CA ALA A 659 2.30 -3.64 48.15
C ALA A 659 2.16 -5.14 48.42
N LYS A 660 3.27 -5.79 48.70
CA LYS A 660 3.32 -7.17 49.21
C LYS A 660 2.39 -7.33 50.43
N GLY A 661 1.55 -8.36 50.40
CA GLY A 661 0.56 -8.63 51.44
C GLY A 661 -0.75 -7.84 51.32
N ALA A 662 -0.87 -6.92 50.36
CA ALA A 662 -2.10 -6.16 50.12
C ALA A 662 -3.04 -6.84 49.10
N SER A 663 -4.29 -6.37 49.07
CA SER A 663 -5.34 -6.86 48.16
C SER A 663 -6.06 -5.71 47.47
N GLN A 664 -6.55 -5.96 46.25
CA GLN A 664 -7.34 -5.01 45.46
C GLN A 664 -8.53 -5.69 44.79
N GLN A 665 -9.70 -5.07 44.88
CA GLN A 665 -10.92 -5.52 44.22
C GLN A 665 -11.03 -4.95 42.79
N PHE A 666 -11.21 -5.82 41.81
CA PHE A 666 -11.50 -5.50 40.43
C PHE A 666 -12.91 -5.92 40.03
N ASN A 667 -13.57 -5.13 39.20
CA ASN A 667 -14.92 -5.37 38.69
C ASN A 667 -14.89 -5.33 37.16
N SER A 668 -15.70 -6.15 36.50
CA SER A 668 -15.78 -6.22 35.03
C SER A 668 -17.07 -5.58 34.52
N SER A 669 -17.04 -4.93 33.35
CA SER A 669 -18.25 -4.45 32.65
C SER A 669 -19.05 -5.58 31.96
N ALA A 670 -18.43 -6.75 31.74
CA ALA A 670 -19.13 -7.93 31.24
C ALA A 670 -19.92 -8.62 32.38
N PRO A 671 -21.14 -9.13 32.08
CA PRO A 671 -22.05 -9.66 33.09
C PRO A 671 -21.61 -11.01 33.68
N SER A 672 -20.76 -11.77 32.99
CA SER A 672 -20.20 -13.02 33.50
C SER A 672 -18.80 -13.26 32.96
N VAL A 673 -17.87 -13.59 33.85
CA VAL A 673 -16.45 -13.65 33.55
C VAL A 673 -15.67 -14.72 34.32
N THR A 674 -14.49 -15.07 33.83
CA THR A 674 -13.45 -15.79 34.57
C THR A 674 -12.23 -14.88 34.76
N TRP A 675 -11.61 -14.94 35.94
CA TRP A 675 -10.43 -14.16 36.31
C TRP A 675 -9.19 -15.05 36.38
N ASN A 676 -8.05 -14.56 35.89
CA ASN A 676 -6.77 -15.26 35.93
C ASN A 676 -5.63 -14.28 36.23
N LEU A 677 -4.49 -14.81 36.69
CA LEU A 677 -3.23 -14.08 36.81
C LEU A 677 -2.21 -14.58 35.80
N ILE A 678 -1.41 -13.65 35.30
CA ILE A 678 -0.24 -13.92 34.47
C ILE A 678 0.95 -13.16 35.07
N GLY A 679 2.13 -13.78 35.03
CA GLY A 679 3.39 -13.14 35.43
C GLY A 679 3.74 -13.21 36.92
N ASN A 680 2.86 -13.74 37.78
CA ASN A 680 3.19 -13.95 39.20
C ASN A 680 4.22 -15.09 39.37
N ILE A 681 5.19 -14.90 40.26
CA ILE A 681 6.19 -15.92 40.62
C ILE A 681 5.75 -16.67 41.88
N SER A 682 5.11 -15.98 42.83
CA SER A 682 4.58 -16.63 44.04
C SER A 682 3.25 -17.32 43.75
N ASN A 683 3.13 -18.56 44.22
CA ASN A 683 1.86 -19.29 44.25
C ASN A 683 0.86 -18.71 45.28
N GLY A 684 1.34 -17.87 46.21
CA GLY A 684 0.48 -17.18 47.17
C GLY A 684 -0.23 -15.96 46.57
N THR A 685 0.29 -15.43 45.46
CA THR A 685 -0.33 -14.34 44.71
C THR A 685 -1.52 -14.90 43.94
N THR A 686 -2.74 -14.46 44.26
CA THR A 686 -3.98 -15.09 43.77
C THR A 686 -5.03 -14.06 43.40
N ILE A 687 -5.94 -14.44 42.50
CA ILE A 687 -7.16 -13.70 42.22
C ILE A 687 -8.38 -14.57 42.43
N SER A 688 -9.38 -14.05 43.14
CA SER A 688 -10.63 -14.77 43.36
C SER A 688 -11.53 -14.75 42.12
N SER A 689 -12.53 -15.65 42.09
CA SER A 689 -13.57 -15.66 41.05
C SER A 689 -14.39 -14.37 40.96
N ASN A 690 -14.31 -13.51 41.98
CA ASN A 690 -15.01 -12.23 42.03
C ASN A 690 -14.06 -11.05 41.73
N GLY A 691 -12.82 -11.31 41.30
CA GLY A 691 -11.86 -10.26 40.94
C GLY A 691 -11.08 -9.64 42.10
N ASN A 692 -11.01 -10.28 43.27
CA ASN A 692 -10.17 -9.79 44.37
C ASN A 692 -8.74 -10.35 44.23
N LEU A 693 -7.80 -9.50 43.84
CA LEU A 693 -6.36 -9.80 43.77
C LEU A 693 -5.74 -9.71 45.17
N THR A 694 -4.81 -10.61 45.49
CA THR A 694 -3.94 -10.54 46.68
C THR A 694 -2.50 -10.81 46.28
N ILE A 695 -1.58 -9.92 46.65
CA ILE A 695 -0.14 -10.08 46.43
C ILE A 695 0.47 -10.79 47.62
N ALA A 696 1.20 -11.89 47.39
CA ALA A 696 1.89 -12.56 48.48
C ALA A 696 3.10 -11.77 48.98
N ASN A 697 3.47 -12.00 50.24
CA ASN A 697 4.66 -11.39 50.83
C ASN A 697 5.97 -11.84 50.17
N ASP A 698 5.96 -13.01 49.54
CA ASP A 698 7.11 -13.60 48.83
C ASP A 698 7.02 -13.43 47.30
N GLU A 699 6.11 -12.59 46.81
CA GLU A 699 6.09 -12.24 45.39
C GLU A 699 7.38 -11.49 45.02
N THR A 700 8.00 -11.92 43.91
CA THR A 700 9.26 -11.34 43.42
C THR A 700 9.14 -10.82 42.00
N ALA A 701 7.99 -11.02 41.34
CA ALA A 701 7.69 -10.36 40.09
C ALA A 701 7.54 -8.86 40.33
N ASP A 702 8.23 -8.03 39.55
CA ASP A 702 8.06 -6.56 39.61
C ASP A 702 6.69 -6.11 39.10
N SER A 703 6.05 -6.95 38.26
CA SER A 703 4.69 -6.72 37.76
C SER A 703 3.95 -8.02 37.46
N ILE A 704 2.62 -7.98 37.59
CA ILE A 704 1.71 -9.06 37.24
C ILE A 704 0.52 -8.51 36.45
N ALA A 705 -0.18 -9.37 35.72
CA ALA A 705 -1.40 -9.02 34.99
C ALA A 705 -2.61 -9.77 35.53
N VAL A 706 -3.67 -9.03 35.84
CA VAL A 706 -5.01 -9.55 36.12
C VAL A 706 -5.78 -9.60 34.81
N VAL A 707 -6.18 -10.80 34.37
CA VAL A 707 -6.89 -11.01 33.11
C VAL A 707 -8.32 -11.45 33.39
N VAL A 708 -9.27 -10.86 32.68
CA VAL A 708 -10.68 -11.24 32.73
C VAL A 708 -11.16 -11.74 31.36
N HIS A 709 -11.89 -12.85 31.33
CA HIS A 709 -12.50 -13.40 30.11
C HIS A 709 -14.02 -13.51 30.27
N SER A 710 -14.78 -12.99 29.31
CA SER A 710 -16.23 -13.14 29.21
C SER A 710 -16.55 -14.60 28.98
N THR A 711 -17.50 -15.12 29.74
CA THR A 711 -18.06 -16.46 29.49
C THR A 711 -19.23 -16.41 28.51
N THR A 712 -19.74 -15.21 28.21
CA THR A 712 -20.86 -14.97 27.29
C THR A 712 -20.41 -14.64 25.86
N ASP A 713 -19.28 -13.93 25.70
CA ASP A 713 -18.67 -13.66 24.40
C ASP A 713 -17.46 -14.59 24.19
N LYS A 714 -17.55 -15.47 23.18
CA LYS A 714 -16.51 -16.44 22.85
C LYS A 714 -15.52 -15.94 21.80
N SER A 715 -15.70 -14.72 21.27
CA SER A 715 -14.71 -14.09 20.39
C SER A 715 -13.51 -13.59 21.19
N PHE A 716 -12.37 -13.35 20.54
CA PHE A 716 -11.17 -12.75 21.17
C PHE A 716 -11.48 -11.40 21.87
N ASN A 717 -12.61 -10.77 21.54
CA ASN A 717 -13.12 -9.52 22.14
C ASN A 717 -13.68 -9.70 23.57
N GLY A 718 -13.98 -10.92 24.01
CA GLY A 718 -14.41 -11.19 25.38
C GLY A 718 -13.28 -11.12 26.41
N LYS A 719 -12.28 -10.25 26.28
CA LYS A 719 -11.14 -10.17 27.22
C LYS A 719 -10.91 -8.75 27.73
N GLY A 720 -10.41 -8.63 28.94
CA GLY A 720 -9.88 -7.39 29.54
C GLY A 720 -8.66 -7.69 30.40
N THR A 721 -7.79 -6.72 30.66
CA THR A 721 -6.62 -6.91 31.53
C THR A 721 -6.27 -5.64 32.27
N VAL A 722 -5.79 -5.82 33.50
CA VAL A 722 -5.20 -4.81 34.37
C VAL A 722 -3.79 -5.21 34.72
N ASN A 723 -2.82 -4.31 34.55
CA ASN A 723 -1.45 -4.54 35.03
C ASN A 723 -1.27 -3.97 36.44
N VAL A 724 -0.60 -4.73 37.30
CA VAL A 724 -0.35 -4.38 38.70
C VAL A 724 1.16 -4.39 38.97
N ALA A 725 1.71 -3.25 39.35
CA ALA A 725 3.07 -3.15 39.86
C ALA A 725 3.13 -3.67 41.30
N VAL A 726 4.08 -4.56 41.57
CA VAL A 726 4.29 -5.12 42.92
C VAL A 726 5.31 -4.25 43.62
N THR A 727 4.90 -3.66 44.76
CA THR A 727 5.79 -2.83 45.57
C THR A 727 6.08 -3.49 46.90
N ASP A 728 7.15 -3.05 47.57
CA ASP A 728 7.42 -3.43 48.97
C ASP A 728 6.42 -2.80 49.95
#